data_AF-E8N5W8-F1
#
_entry.id   AF-E8N5W8-F1
#
_cell.length_a   1.000
_cell.length_b   1.000
_cell.length_c   1.000
_cell.angle_alpha   90.00
_cell.angle_beta   90.00
_cell.angle_gamma   90.00
#
_symmetry.space_group_name_H-M   'P 1'
#
loop_
_entity.id
_entity.type
_entity.pdbx_description
1 polymer ?
#
loop_
_entity_poly.entity_id
_entity_poly.type
_entity_poly.pdbx_seq_one_letter_code
_entity_poly.pdbx_strand_id
1 'polypeptide(L)'
;MSNRFQQLMQVGQSLWYDNIQRSLIKNGTLKRMIEEGEIRGITSNPTIFNLAISKSQDYDSAIAPMAWAGWSAEQIFYQLAVEDIQSAADLFLPLYEKSDRADGYVSLEVSPYLARDAQATVREALELWKRVDRPNLMIKIPATREGLEAIREAIAQGINVNVTLIFSLERYREVIEAYLSGLEKRVNAGLPVDRIASVASFFVSRVDTKVDALLEKLIAEGNLTEEEACSLMGKTAIANAKLAYQIFKETFNSSRFKRLAEKGARVQRPLWASTSTKNPRYRDVLYVEELIGPLTVNTVPPQTLDAFRDHGNVSLTLEEGVEEAKSHLAHLEHLGISMSLVTAQLEEEGVKAFADSFSTLLQTLTQRKEEFNSSLGPLARAVSQRVKVFEETQFIERFHRHDPFLWSSIPEEQEEIRKRMGWLEAPQTSRALVSAIEQFAQEVVEAGFTHAVLLGMGGSSLAPEVLRQVFGVGKIGEHPALDLLILDSTDPAQVLAVESWSPVERTLYIVSSKSGTTIEITAFMEYFWKKAVDRFGSKAGSHFIAITDPGTKLEKIAKERNFRKVFLADPTVGGRNSALTAFGLVPAGLLGINLEEFLSRAEQISRECRPQIPAGRNPGLVLGAILGESALAGRDKVTLLTDALWQPLGAWLEQLIAESSGKRGKGIVPVDLEPLYPADVYGADRLFVYLRSTGEKDDFVNQLVQGDHPVVVITTNDPMDLAGEFYRWEVATAVACSVIGVNSFDQPDVQDNKDRSVKKIQNFHETGVLEQEKPVWEKHGVQVFSTSPIDGLSLKEVVMRFLQNATQGDYIAINAYLPRTPEMQTVLGKLRTWIQQLTGLPTTLGFGPRFLHSTGQLHKGGANNGLFLQITADSQTDVEIPGMNLTFGQLERAQALGDYESLVARGRRVIRIHLGKTPHEILDF
;
A
#
# COMPACT_ATOMS: atom_id res chain seq x y z
N MET A 1 13.93 41.59 0.38
CA MET A 1 14.65 41.48 -0.92
C MET A 1 13.91 40.45 -1.75
N SER A 2 13.62 40.73 -3.02
CA SER A 2 12.99 39.77 -3.94
C SER A 2 13.89 38.54 -4.09
N ASN A 3 13.34 37.33 -3.92
CA ASN A 3 14.08 36.08 -4.16
C ASN A 3 14.46 36.01 -5.65
N ARG A 4 15.66 35.51 -5.99
CA ARG A 4 16.18 35.43 -7.38
C ARG A 4 15.20 34.76 -8.35
N PHE A 5 14.45 33.75 -7.89
CA PHE A 5 13.41 33.12 -8.71
C PHE A 5 12.28 34.09 -9.09
N GLN A 6 11.89 35.00 -8.19
CA GLN A 6 10.94 36.05 -8.50
C GLN A 6 11.50 37.07 -9.49
N GLN A 7 12.80 37.37 -9.42
CA GLN A 7 13.47 38.23 -10.39
C GLN A 7 13.49 37.57 -11.78
N LEU A 8 13.80 36.27 -11.88
CA LEU A 8 13.73 35.51 -13.15
C LEU A 8 12.32 35.58 -13.77
N MET A 9 11.29 35.41 -12.96
CA MET A 9 9.90 35.54 -13.42
C MET A 9 9.59 36.95 -13.94
N GLN A 10 10.08 38.00 -13.27
CA GLN A 10 9.86 39.39 -13.68
C GLN A 10 10.51 39.70 -15.03
N VAL A 11 11.65 39.09 -15.35
CA VAL A 11 12.31 39.22 -16.65
C VAL A 11 11.78 38.24 -17.71
N GLY A 12 10.78 37.42 -17.36
CA GLY A 12 10.02 36.60 -18.29
C GLY A 12 10.62 35.23 -18.62
N GLN A 13 11.53 34.70 -17.79
CA GLN A 13 12.05 33.34 -17.91
C GLN A 13 11.46 32.42 -16.83
N SER A 14 10.93 31.27 -17.27
CA SER A 14 10.48 30.21 -16.36
C SER A 14 11.59 29.19 -16.10
N LEU A 15 11.75 28.79 -14.83
CA LEU A 15 12.66 27.70 -14.46
C LEU A 15 11.88 26.40 -14.28
N TRP A 16 12.29 25.35 -14.98
CA TRP A 16 11.72 24.00 -14.88
C TRP A 16 12.72 23.06 -14.22
N TYR A 17 12.21 22.03 -13.57
CA TYR A 17 13.00 21.04 -12.85
C TYR A 17 13.21 19.80 -13.72
N ASP A 18 14.47 19.48 -14.02
CA ASP A 18 14.86 18.33 -14.86
C ASP A 18 15.10 17.08 -14.01
N ASN A 19 14.10 16.70 -13.22
CA ASN A 19 14.10 15.49 -12.41
C ASN A 19 12.66 15.13 -12.00
N ILE A 20 12.40 13.85 -11.79
CA ILE A 20 11.15 13.36 -11.19
C ILE A 20 11.47 12.16 -10.31
N GLN A 21 11.05 12.21 -9.06
CA GLN A 21 11.21 11.15 -8.08
C GLN A 21 9.95 11.03 -7.24
N ARG A 22 9.44 9.81 -7.10
CA ARG A 22 8.22 9.52 -6.35
C ARG A 22 8.29 10.00 -4.89
N SER A 23 9.44 9.89 -4.25
CA SER A 23 9.66 10.41 -2.88
C SER A 23 9.47 11.93 -2.79
N LEU A 24 9.97 12.72 -3.75
CA LEU A 24 9.80 14.19 -3.76
C LEU A 24 8.33 14.61 -3.91
N ILE A 25 7.55 13.82 -4.65
CA ILE A 25 6.10 14.02 -4.82
C ILE A 25 5.38 13.72 -3.49
N LYS A 26 5.68 12.56 -2.89
CA LYS A 26 4.98 12.06 -1.69
C LYS A 26 5.33 12.82 -0.42
N ASN A 27 6.59 13.23 -0.24
CA ASN A 27 7.05 13.91 0.97
C ASN A 27 6.76 15.43 0.98
N GLY A 28 6.09 15.95 -0.06
CA GLY A 28 5.71 17.36 -0.17
C GLY A 28 6.84 18.32 -0.57
N THR A 29 8.06 17.83 -0.84
CA THR A 29 9.18 18.67 -1.29
C THR A 29 8.86 19.34 -2.62
N LEU A 30 8.30 18.58 -3.58
CA LEU A 30 7.94 19.12 -4.88
C LEU A 30 6.86 20.21 -4.74
N LYS A 31 5.83 19.97 -3.94
CA LYS A 31 4.77 20.94 -3.66
C LYS A 31 5.34 22.26 -3.12
N ARG A 32 6.28 22.18 -2.17
CA ARG A 32 6.94 23.35 -1.58
C ARG A 32 7.71 24.16 -2.62
N MET A 33 8.50 23.52 -3.47
CA MET A 33 9.25 24.20 -4.54
C MET A 33 8.32 24.94 -5.51
N ILE A 34 7.13 24.40 -5.78
CA ILE A 34 6.10 25.04 -6.62
C ILE A 34 5.52 26.27 -5.91
N GLU A 35 5.13 26.13 -4.63
CA GLU A 35 4.51 27.19 -3.84
C GLU A 35 5.47 28.37 -3.56
N GLU A 36 6.75 28.08 -3.35
CA GLU A 36 7.82 29.06 -3.18
C GLU A 36 8.23 29.72 -4.51
N GLY A 37 7.75 29.20 -5.63
CA GLY A 37 8.00 29.73 -6.97
C GLY A 37 9.41 29.44 -7.50
N GLU A 38 10.10 28.45 -6.94
CA GLU A 38 11.43 28.03 -7.39
C GLU A 38 11.38 27.32 -8.74
N ILE A 39 10.29 26.57 -8.97
CA ILE A 39 10.07 25.80 -10.19
C ILE A 39 8.67 26.06 -10.74
N ARG A 40 8.55 25.99 -12.07
CA ARG A 40 7.32 26.31 -12.82
C ARG A 40 6.91 25.24 -13.82
N GLY A 41 7.60 24.11 -13.83
CA GLY A 41 7.30 22.93 -14.63
C GLY A 41 8.35 21.84 -14.40
N ILE A 42 8.12 20.66 -14.98
CA ILE A 42 9.02 19.50 -14.90
C ILE A 42 9.31 18.94 -16.28
N THR A 43 10.55 18.51 -16.49
CA THR A 43 10.91 17.57 -17.56
C THR A 43 11.33 16.22 -16.99
N SER A 44 10.95 15.14 -17.68
CA SER A 44 11.44 13.78 -17.44
C SER A 44 12.15 13.25 -18.68
N ASN A 45 12.94 12.19 -18.50
CA ASN A 45 13.59 11.41 -19.56
C ASN A 45 13.93 10.00 -19.03
N PRO A 46 14.27 9.03 -19.90
CA PRO A 46 14.59 7.67 -19.48
C PRO A 46 15.73 7.56 -18.45
N THR A 47 16.76 8.42 -18.54
CA THR A 47 17.89 8.42 -17.59
C THR A 47 17.44 8.80 -16.18
N ILE A 48 16.56 9.80 -16.06
CA ILE A 48 16.00 10.25 -14.77
C ILE A 48 15.19 9.11 -14.12
N PHE A 49 14.30 8.47 -14.88
CA PHE A 49 13.52 7.34 -14.38
C PHE A 49 14.40 6.14 -14.01
N ASN A 50 15.44 5.84 -14.80
CA ASN A 50 16.38 4.78 -14.47
C ASN A 50 17.03 5.02 -13.12
N LEU A 51 17.55 6.23 -12.88
CA LEU A 51 18.17 6.58 -11.60
C LEU A 51 17.18 6.50 -10.44
N ALA A 52 15.94 6.95 -10.64
CA ALA A 52 14.90 6.89 -9.61
C ALA A 52 14.52 5.43 -9.26
N ILE A 53 14.39 4.56 -10.26
CA ILE A 53 13.96 3.16 -10.11
C ILE A 53 15.10 2.26 -9.63
N SER A 54 16.34 2.50 -10.09
CA SER A 54 17.48 1.63 -9.82
C SER A 54 18.16 1.92 -8.47
N LYS A 55 18.02 3.15 -7.93
CA LYS A 55 18.73 3.59 -6.71
C LYS A 55 17.83 3.70 -5.49
N SER A 56 16.55 3.34 -5.58
CA SER A 56 15.60 3.46 -4.47
C SER A 56 14.66 2.26 -4.38
N GLN A 57 14.04 2.12 -3.21
CA GLN A 57 12.93 1.19 -2.99
C GLN A 57 11.54 1.85 -3.17
N ASP A 58 11.50 3.10 -3.65
CA ASP A 58 10.27 3.93 -3.72
C ASP A 58 9.20 3.32 -4.64
N TYR A 59 9.61 2.40 -5.51
CA TYR A 59 8.78 1.79 -6.55
C TYR A 59 8.41 0.34 -6.27
N ASP A 60 8.98 -0.30 -5.24
CA ASP A 60 8.88 -1.74 -4.99
C ASP A 60 7.43 -2.19 -4.81
N SER A 61 6.66 -1.45 -4.00
CA SER A 61 5.25 -1.73 -3.76
C SER A 61 4.37 -1.63 -5.00
N ALA A 62 4.80 -0.86 -6.01
CA ALA A 62 4.10 -0.77 -7.30
C ALA A 62 4.62 -1.81 -8.30
N ILE A 63 5.92 -2.07 -8.33
CA ILE A 63 6.55 -3.05 -9.24
C ILE A 63 6.11 -4.47 -8.90
N ALA A 64 6.11 -4.84 -7.61
CA ALA A 64 5.83 -6.21 -7.16
C ALA A 64 4.51 -6.79 -7.69
N PRO A 65 3.33 -6.15 -7.53
CA PRO A 65 2.09 -6.69 -8.08
C PRO A 65 2.11 -6.82 -9.59
N MET A 66 2.70 -5.85 -10.32
CA MET A 66 2.79 -5.91 -11.78
C MET A 66 3.75 -7.01 -12.25
N ALA A 67 4.83 -7.24 -11.50
CA ALA A 67 5.77 -8.32 -11.76
C ALA A 67 5.08 -9.69 -11.63
N TRP A 68 4.38 -9.92 -10.51
CA TRP A 68 3.61 -11.15 -10.25
C TRP A 68 2.45 -11.35 -11.24
N ALA A 69 1.88 -10.26 -11.76
CA ALA A 69 0.89 -10.29 -12.83
C ALA A 69 1.49 -10.64 -14.20
N GLY A 70 2.81 -10.74 -14.33
CA GLY A 70 3.50 -11.12 -15.57
C GLY A 70 3.66 -9.98 -16.57
N TRP A 71 3.61 -8.72 -16.15
CA TRP A 71 3.77 -7.57 -17.05
C TRP A 71 5.18 -7.51 -17.65
N SER A 72 5.31 -6.89 -18.83
CA SER A 72 6.62 -6.58 -19.41
C SER A 72 7.29 -5.41 -18.69
N ALA A 73 8.62 -5.30 -18.79
CA ALA A 73 9.35 -4.17 -18.23
C ALA A 73 8.86 -2.83 -18.78
N GLU A 74 8.47 -2.81 -20.05
CA GLU A 74 7.92 -1.62 -20.72
C GLU A 74 6.53 -1.25 -20.18
N GLN A 75 5.64 -2.24 -19.98
CA GLN A 75 4.33 -2.01 -19.36
C GLN A 75 4.48 -1.45 -17.94
N ILE A 76 5.40 -2.03 -17.15
CA ILE A 76 5.72 -1.56 -15.80
C ILE A 76 6.23 -0.12 -15.86
N PHE A 77 7.21 0.18 -16.71
CA PHE A 77 7.77 1.51 -16.85
C PHE A 77 6.68 2.56 -17.13
N TYR A 78 5.88 2.35 -18.17
CA TYR A 78 4.88 3.34 -18.55
C TYR A 78 3.78 3.50 -17.50
N GLN A 79 3.41 2.43 -16.77
CA GLN A 79 2.48 2.56 -15.66
C GLN A 79 3.06 3.44 -14.54
N LEU A 80 4.31 3.20 -14.13
CA LEU A 80 4.98 4.01 -13.11
C LEU A 80 5.15 5.47 -13.55
N ALA A 81 5.57 5.69 -14.80
CA ALA A 81 5.77 7.01 -15.36
C ALA A 81 4.44 7.78 -15.44
N VAL A 82 3.35 7.15 -15.90
CA VAL A 82 2.03 7.78 -15.94
C VAL A 82 1.55 8.18 -14.53
N GLU A 83 1.69 7.31 -13.54
CA GLU A 83 1.30 7.61 -12.14
C GLU A 83 2.08 8.81 -11.57
N ASP A 84 3.40 8.83 -11.76
CA ASP A 84 4.25 9.92 -11.27
C ASP A 84 3.94 11.24 -11.98
N ILE A 85 3.72 11.19 -13.30
CA ILE A 85 3.39 12.36 -14.12
C ILE A 85 2.01 12.91 -13.78
N GLN A 86 1.00 12.05 -13.56
CA GLN A 86 -0.33 12.48 -13.09
C GLN A 86 -0.23 13.19 -11.75
N SER A 87 0.50 12.59 -10.79
CA SER A 87 0.67 13.16 -9.46
C SER A 87 1.40 14.50 -9.50
N ALA A 88 2.46 14.61 -10.30
CA ALA A 88 3.16 15.87 -10.52
C ALA A 88 2.26 16.91 -11.21
N ALA A 89 1.51 16.51 -12.25
CA ALA A 89 0.60 17.40 -12.97
C ALA A 89 -0.50 17.95 -12.05
N ASP A 90 -1.04 17.12 -11.15
CA ASP A 90 -2.01 17.54 -10.13
C ASP A 90 -1.43 18.58 -9.17
N LEU A 91 -0.17 18.42 -8.75
CA LEU A 91 0.52 19.43 -7.93
C LEU A 91 0.75 20.76 -8.67
N PHE A 92 1.01 20.71 -9.98
CA PHE A 92 1.22 21.91 -10.80
C PHE A 92 -0.07 22.56 -11.30
N LEU A 93 -1.22 21.89 -11.20
CA LEU A 93 -2.50 22.38 -11.75
C LEU A 93 -2.88 23.78 -11.25
N PRO A 94 -2.76 24.12 -9.94
CA PRO A 94 -3.04 25.48 -9.47
C PRO A 94 -2.15 26.55 -10.12
N LEU A 95 -0.87 26.22 -10.39
CA LEU A 95 0.04 27.13 -11.08
C LEU A 95 -0.33 27.26 -12.56
N TYR A 96 -0.70 26.15 -13.20
CA TYR A 96 -1.16 26.13 -14.59
C TYR A 96 -2.37 27.06 -14.78
N GLU A 97 -3.35 27.01 -13.89
CA GLU A 97 -4.52 27.88 -13.93
C GLU A 97 -4.15 29.35 -13.63
N LYS A 98 -3.39 29.60 -12.56
CA LYS A 98 -3.00 30.96 -12.15
C LYS A 98 -2.15 31.70 -13.19
N SER A 99 -1.35 30.95 -13.95
CA SER A 99 -0.48 31.50 -14.99
C SER A 99 -1.17 31.67 -16.34
N ASP A 100 -2.49 31.48 -16.42
CA ASP A 100 -3.24 31.37 -17.68
C ASP A 100 -2.55 30.41 -18.64
N ARG A 101 -2.23 29.21 -18.17
CA ARG A 101 -1.60 28.13 -18.94
C ARG A 101 -0.22 28.51 -19.51
N ALA A 102 0.43 29.55 -18.97
CA ALA A 102 1.80 29.88 -19.37
C ALA A 102 2.78 28.87 -18.76
N ASP A 103 2.55 28.38 -17.54
CA ASP A 103 3.43 27.45 -16.83
C ASP A 103 2.64 26.31 -16.20
N GLY A 104 3.26 25.54 -15.30
CA GLY A 104 2.64 24.41 -14.61
C GLY A 104 2.61 23.12 -15.44
N TYR A 105 3.51 22.98 -16.41
CA TYR A 105 3.57 21.82 -17.29
C TYR A 105 4.47 20.71 -16.77
N VAL A 106 4.11 19.47 -17.07
CA VAL A 106 4.93 18.28 -16.78
C VAL A 106 5.11 17.50 -18.07
N SER A 107 6.35 17.15 -18.42
CA SER A 107 6.66 16.46 -19.68
C SER A 107 6.87 14.96 -19.51
N LEU A 108 6.24 14.14 -20.36
CA LEU A 108 6.47 12.70 -20.51
C LEU A 108 6.93 12.39 -21.93
N GLU A 109 8.00 11.62 -22.08
CA GLU A 109 8.59 11.29 -23.38
C GLU A 109 7.97 10.03 -24.00
N VAL A 110 7.82 10.04 -25.33
CA VAL A 110 7.56 8.83 -26.13
C VAL A 110 8.76 7.89 -26.07
N SER A 111 8.57 6.63 -26.47
CA SER A 111 9.63 5.64 -26.57
C SER A 111 10.73 6.13 -27.51
N PRO A 112 12.00 6.21 -27.06
CA PRO A 112 13.10 6.63 -27.90
C PRO A 112 13.32 5.73 -29.12
N TYR A 113 12.83 4.49 -29.09
CA TYR A 113 12.90 3.57 -30.22
C TYR A 113 12.04 4.02 -31.41
N LEU A 114 11.05 4.90 -31.18
CA LEU A 114 10.15 5.41 -32.21
C LEU A 114 10.67 6.71 -32.86
N ALA A 115 11.84 7.21 -32.48
CA ALA A 115 12.38 8.49 -32.96
C ALA A 115 12.53 8.58 -34.50
N ARG A 116 12.52 7.46 -35.22
CA ARG A 116 12.58 7.39 -36.69
C ARG A 116 11.29 6.84 -37.32
N ASP A 117 10.20 6.74 -36.56
CA ASP A 117 8.87 6.31 -37.03
C ASP A 117 7.81 7.35 -36.61
N ALA A 118 7.46 8.23 -37.56
CA ALA A 118 6.49 9.30 -37.33
C ALA A 118 5.11 8.76 -36.93
N GLN A 119 4.62 7.72 -37.60
CA GLN A 119 3.27 7.21 -37.37
C GLN A 119 3.16 6.51 -36.01
N ALA A 120 4.18 5.73 -35.63
CA ALA A 120 4.22 5.11 -34.31
C ALA A 120 4.33 6.15 -33.20
N THR A 121 5.17 7.17 -33.39
CA THR A 121 5.29 8.30 -32.44
C THR A 121 3.96 9.01 -32.22
N VAL A 122 3.20 9.29 -33.29
CA VAL A 122 1.88 9.93 -33.16
C VAL A 122 0.91 9.05 -32.39
N ARG A 123 0.89 7.73 -32.65
CA ARG A 123 0.00 6.79 -31.94
C ARG A 123 0.32 6.76 -30.45
N GLU A 124 1.60 6.65 -30.08
CA GLU A 124 2.00 6.62 -28.69
C GLU A 124 1.76 7.96 -27.99
N ALA A 125 2.01 9.09 -28.67
CA ALA A 125 1.71 10.42 -28.14
C ALA A 125 0.21 10.58 -27.79
N LEU A 126 -0.68 10.10 -28.66
CA LEU A 126 -2.14 10.10 -28.41
C LEU A 126 -2.52 9.15 -27.26
N GLU A 127 -1.88 7.98 -27.18
CA GLU A 127 -2.11 7.02 -26.10
C GLU A 127 -1.70 7.61 -24.75
N LEU A 128 -0.47 8.14 -24.63
CA LEU A 128 0.04 8.74 -23.40
C LEU A 128 -0.78 9.97 -22.99
N TRP A 129 -1.18 10.81 -23.96
CA TRP A 129 -2.08 11.94 -23.70
C TRP A 129 -3.39 11.48 -23.05
N LYS A 130 -4.00 10.42 -23.59
CA LYS A 130 -5.24 9.85 -23.06
C LYS A 130 -5.06 9.16 -21.71
N ARG A 131 -3.93 8.46 -21.49
CA ARG A 131 -3.66 7.72 -20.25
C ARG A 131 -3.37 8.64 -19.07
N VAL A 132 -2.59 9.69 -19.30
CA VAL A 132 -2.29 10.69 -18.26
C VAL A 132 -3.53 11.53 -17.97
N ASP A 133 -4.28 11.94 -19.00
CA ASP A 133 -5.53 12.71 -18.85
C ASP A 133 -5.40 13.92 -17.92
N ARG A 134 -4.41 14.77 -18.21
CA ARG A 134 -4.18 16.05 -17.51
C ARG A 134 -3.93 17.17 -18.52
N PRO A 135 -4.59 18.34 -18.38
CA PRO A 135 -4.49 19.42 -19.36
C PRO A 135 -3.10 20.07 -19.44
N ASN A 136 -2.31 19.91 -18.39
CA ASN A 136 -0.96 20.44 -18.24
C ASN A 136 0.15 19.39 -18.50
N LEU A 137 -0.19 18.25 -19.10
CA LEU A 137 0.81 17.36 -19.69
C LEU A 137 1.45 18.00 -20.93
N MET A 138 2.72 17.71 -21.16
CA MET A 138 3.36 17.82 -22.48
C MET A 138 3.89 16.45 -22.92
N ILE A 139 3.59 16.05 -24.15
CA ILE A 139 4.26 14.90 -24.75
C ILE A 139 5.60 15.36 -25.34
N LYS A 140 6.68 14.74 -24.92
CA LYS A 140 8.02 15.09 -25.36
C LYS A 140 8.41 14.25 -26.57
N ILE A 141 8.70 14.90 -27.69
CA ILE A 141 8.97 14.27 -28.99
C ILE A 141 10.33 14.75 -29.54
N PRO A 142 11.26 13.85 -29.89
CA PRO A 142 12.52 14.20 -30.54
C PRO A 142 12.35 14.96 -31.86
N ALA A 143 13.16 15.99 -32.09
CA ALA A 143 13.22 16.76 -33.32
C ALA A 143 14.04 16.07 -34.42
N THR A 144 13.91 14.75 -34.59
CA THR A 144 14.43 14.07 -35.78
C THR A 144 13.64 14.51 -37.01
N ARG A 145 14.12 14.23 -38.22
CA ARG A 145 13.38 14.54 -39.47
C ARG A 145 11.98 13.93 -39.46
N GLU A 146 11.88 12.68 -39.02
CA GLU A 146 10.64 11.94 -38.88
C GLU A 146 9.79 12.48 -37.71
N GLY A 147 10.44 12.85 -36.60
CA GLY A 147 9.78 13.45 -35.44
C GLY A 147 9.07 14.77 -35.74
N LEU A 148 9.56 15.56 -36.70
CA LEU A 148 8.90 16.80 -37.14
C LEU A 148 7.48 16.56 -37.69
N GLU A 149 7.27 15.45 -38.41
CA GLU A 149 5.94 15.06 -38.87
C GLU A 149 5.04 14.70 -37.69
N ALA A 150 5.57 13.94 -36.73
CA ALA A 150 4.83 13.56 -35.54
C ALA A 150 4.46 14.77 -34.67
N ILE A 151 5.37 15.74 -34.52
CA ILE A 151 5.13 17.00 -33.80
C ILE A 151 3.99 17.78 -34.45
N ARG A 152 4.03 17.95 -35.78
CA ARG A 152 2.98 18.64 -36.53
C ARG A 152 1.62 17.99 -36.31
N GLU A 153 1.55 16.67 -36.39
CA GLU A 153 0.31 15.94 -36.22
C GLU A 153 -0.20 15.99 -34.78
N ALA A 154 0.66 15.80 -33.78
CA ALA A 154 0.28 15.89 -32.37
C ALA A 154 -0.29 17.28 -32.02
N ILE A 155 0.34 18.35 -32.49
CA ILE A 155 -0.18 19.72 -32.36
C ILE A 155 -1.54 19.87 -33.05
N ALA A 156 -1.70 19.31 -34.26
CA ALA A 156 -2.98 19.36 -34.98
C ALA A 156 -4.10 18.62 -34.23
N GLN A 157 -3.78 17.54 -33.51
CA GLN A 157 -4.69 16.80 -32.64
C GLN A 157 -5.00 17.54 -31.33
N GLY A 158 -4.25 18.58 -30.99
CA GLY A 158 -4.48 19.42 -29.81
C GLY A 158 -3.67 19.01 -28.59
N ILE A 159 -2.59 18.24 -28.78
CA ILE A 159 -1.66 17.83 -27.73
C ILE A 159 -0.65 18.95 -27.48
N ASN A 160 -0.31 19.20 -26.21
CA ASN A 160 0.85 20.05 -25.89
C ASN A 160 2.14 19.28 -26.14
N VAL A 161 3.11 19.87 -26.82
CA VAL A 161 4.34 19.17 -27.22
C VAL A 161 5.60 19.86 -26.68
N ASN A 162 6.43 19.09 -25.98
CA ASN A 162 7.80 19.47 -25.67
C ASN A 162 8.73 18.89 -26.74
N VAL A 163 9.17 19.71 -27.68
CA VAL A 163 10.08 19.24 -28.74
C VAL A 163 11.49 19.13 -28.16
N THR A 164 12.16 17.98 -28.29
CA THR A 164 13.49 17.72 -27.69
C THR A 164 14.57 17.42 -28.71
N LEU A 165 15.84 17.35 -28.27
CA LEU A 165 17.02 17.09 -29.10
C LEU A 165 17.24 18.11 -30.23
N ILE A 166 17.01 19.40 -29.95
CA ILE A 166 17.30 20.48 -30.89
C ILE A 166 18.72 21.00 -30.62
N PHE A 167 19.61 20.89 -31.61
CA PHE A 167 21.00 21.34 -31.50
C PHE A 167 21.36 22.45 -32.51
N SER A 168 20.70 22.47 -33.67
CA SER A 168 21.03 23.36 -34.77
C SER A 168 19.96 24.43 -35.00
N LEU A 169 20.40 25.58 -35.52
CA LEU A 169 19.51 26.66 -35.94
C LEU A 169 18.60 26.24 -37.12
N GLU A 170 19.09 25.36 -37.99
CA GLU A 170 18.32 24.79 -39.09
C GLU A 170 17.17 23.94 -38.55
N ARG A 171 17.47 22.97 -37.67
CA ARG A 171 16.47 22.12 -37.05
C ARG A 171 15.46 22.94 -36.27
N TYR A 172 15.90 23.99 -35.57
CA TYR A 172 15.00 24.86 -34.83
C TYR A 172 13.97 25.57 -35.73
N ARG A 173 14.38 26.02 -36.93
CA ARG A 173 13.44 26.58 -37.92
C ARG A 173 12.42 25.54 -38.36
N GLU A 174 12.85 24.30 -38.62
CA GLU A 174 11.95 23.21 -39.00
C GLU A 174 10.96 22.84 -37.88
N VAL A 175 11.40 22.90 -36.63
CA VAL A 175 10.53 22.71 -35.44
C VAL A 175 9.46 23.79 -35.36
N ILE A 176 9.84 25.07 -35.54
CA ILE A 176 8.87 26.17 -35.57
C ILE A 176 7.89 26.00 -36.74
N GLU A 177 8.38 25.58 -37.91
CA GLU A 177 7.52 25.29 -39.07
C GLU A 177 6.51 24.17 -38.76
N ALA A 178 6.96 23.07 -38.14
CA ALA A 178 6.08 21.98 -37.72
C ALA A 178 5.01 22.45 -36.73
N TYR A 179 5.37 23.33 -35.78
CA TYR A 179 4.43 23.93 -34.83
C TYR A 179 3.38 24.81 -35.53
N LEU A 180 3.81 25.78 -36.35
CA LEU A 180 2.90 26.69 -37.04
C LEU A 180 1.97 25.95 -38.00
N SER A 181 2.50 25.01 -38.79
CA SER A 181 1.70 24.21 -39.72
C SER A 181 0.72 23.27 -39.01
N GLY A 182 1.07 22.75 -37.83
CA GLY A 182 0.16 21.95 -36.99
C GLY A 182 -1.02 22.78 -36.48
N LEU A 183 -0.74 24.00 -35.98
CA LEU A 183 -1.78 24.95 -35.57
C LEU A 183 -2.68 25.36 -36.74
N GLU A 184 -2.08 25.66 -37.90
CA GLU A 184 -2.82 26.02 -39.12
C GLU A 184 -3.73 24.87 -39.56
N LYS A 185 -3.22 23.63 -39.56
CA LYS A 185 -4.02 22.44 -39.88
C LYS A 185 -5.24 22.33 -38.96
N ARG A 186 -5.07 22.59 -37.66
CA ARG A 186 -6.17 22.56 -36.68
C ARG A 186 -7.17 23.70 -36.87
N VAL A 187 -6.70 24.93 -37.11
CA VAL A 187 -7.56 26.09 -37.40
C VAL A 187 -8.36 25.87 -38.67
N ASN A 188 -7.74 25.31 -39.72
CA ASN A 188 -8.41 24.98 -40.99
C ASN A 188 -9.47 23.88 -40.82
N ALA A 189 -9.33 23.02 -39.80
CA ALA A 189 -10.35 22.06 -39.39
C ALA A 189 -11.45 22.65 -38.49
N GLY A 190 -11.41 23.96 -38.20
CA GLY A 190 -12.39 24.64 -37.34
C GLY A 190 -12.24 24.34 -35.84
N LEU A 191 -11.09 23.82 -35.41
CA LEU A 191 -10.83 23.42 -34.03
C LEU A 191 -10.04 24.49 -33.26
N PRO A 192 -10.26 24.62 -31.93
CA PRO A 192 -9.61 25.65 -31.12
C PRO A 192 -8.13 25.38 -30.88
N VAL A 193 -7.34 26.46 -30.76
CA VAL A 193 -5.88 26.43 -30.52
C VAL A 193 -5.44 27.15 -29.23
N ASP A 194 -6.39 27.74 -28.49
CA ASP A 194 -6.16 28.55 -27.28
C ASP A 194 -5.66 27.75 -26.06
N ARG A 195 -5.70 26.42 -26.16
CA ARG A 195 -5.28 25.46 -25.13
C ARG A 195 -4.00 24.71 -25.47
N ILE A 196 -3.41 24.97 -26.64
CA ILE A 196 -2.21 24.27 -27.10
C ILE A 196 -0.99 25.08 -26.70
N ALA A 197 -0.06 24.43 -26.01
CA ALA A 197 1.25 24.95 -25.70
C ALA A 197 2.35 24.07 -26.27
N SER A 198 3.47 24.69 -26.61
CA SER A 198 4.67 23.96 -27.00
C SER A 198 5.91 24.67 -26.49
N VAL A 199 6.92 23.87 -26.16
CA VAL A 199 8.28 24.35 -25.88
C VAL A 199 9.25 23.65 -26.83
N ALA A 200 10.34 24.34 -27.19
CA ALA A 200 11.38 23.82 -28.05
C ALA A 200 12.69 23.70 -27.26
N SER A 201 12.96 22.49 -26.75
CA SER A 201 14.12 22.16 -25.92
C SER A 201 15.41 22.14 -26.75
N PHE A 202 16.08 23.29 -26.75
CA PHE A 202 17.35 23.59 -27.41
C PHE A 202 18.52 23.29 -26.45
N PHE A 203 19.38 22.37 -26.84
CA PHE A 203 20.43 21.83 -25.99
C PHE A 203 21.66 22.73 -25.97
N VAL A 204 22.18 23.00 -24.75
CA VAL A 204 23.25 23.96 -24.52
C VAL A 204 24.58 23.26 -24.25
N SER A 205 24.81 22.71 -23.05
CA SER A 205 26.16 22.29 -22.61
C SER A 205 26.82 21.23 -23.50
N ARG A 206 26.04 20.42 -24.22
CA ARG A 206 26.56 19.39 -25.14
C ARG A 206 27.32 20.00 -26.32
N VAL A 207 26.93 21.20 -26.75
CA VAL A 207 27.59 21.94 -27.84
C VAL A 207 28.98 22.36 -27.39
N ASP A 208 29.11 23.03 -26.24
CA ASP A 208 30.43 23.43 -25.73
C ASP A 208 31.32 22.23 -25.46
N THR A 209 30.79 21.16 -24.84
CA THR A 209 31.58 19.94 -24.57
C THR A 209 32.22 19.39 -25.86
N LYS A 210 31.49 19.42 -26.98
CA LYS A 210 31.98 18.92 -28.27
C LYS A 210 32.96 19.90 -28.93
N VAL A 211 32.63 21.19 -28.92
CA VAL A 211 33.43 22.23 -29.58
C VAL A 211 34.72 22.49 -28.82
N ASP A 212 34.69 22.53 -27.49
CA ASP A 212 35.87 22.67 -26.65
C ASP A 212 36.84 21.51 -26.89
N ALA A 213 36.35 20.27 -27.03
CA ALA A 213 37.18 19.12 -27.38
C ALA A 213 37.81 19.23 -28.79
N LEU A 214 37.11 19.83 -29.75
CA LEU A 214 37.67 20.11 -31.08
C LEU A 214 38.73 21.23 -31.02
N LEU A 215 38.51 22.27 -30.21
CA LEU A 215 39.49 23.33 -29.97
C LEU A 215 40.75 22.78 -29.30
N GLU A 216 40.61 21.93 -28.28
CA GLU A 216 41.73 21.22 -27.64
C GLU A 216 42.53 20.38 -28.64
N LYS A 217 41.82 19.72 -29.56
CA LYS A 217 42.45 18.96 -30.64
C LYS A 217 43.26 19.86 -31.58
N LEU A 218 42.74 21.03 -31.96
CA LEU A 218 43.46 22.00 -32.78
C LEU A 218 44.72 22.55 -32.07
N ILE A 219 44.65 22.75 -30.74
CA ILE A 219 45.83 23.10 -29.93
C ILE A 219 46.88 21.98 -30.02
N ALA A 220 46.46 20.73 -29.78
CA ALA A 220 47.36 19.58 -29.82
C ALA A 220 48.01 19.36 -31.20
N GLU A 221 47.33 19.75 -32.27
CA GLU A 221 47.83 19.69 -33.65
C GLU A 221 48.69 20.91 -34.05
N GLY A 222 48.81 21.92 -33.17
CA GLY A 222 49.56 23.16 -33.44
C GLY A 222 48.84 24.14 -34.40
N ASN A 223 47.55 23.93 -34.63
CA ASN A 223 46.71 24.72 -35.53
C ASN A 223 46.02 25.90 -34.83
N LEU A 224 46.09 25.98 -33.50
CA LEU A 224 45.49 27.04 -32.69
C LEU A 224 46.34 27.29 -31.44
N THR A 225 46.52 28.55 -31.03
CA THR A 225 47.23 28.86 -29.78
C THR A 225 46.34 28.62 -28.55
N GLU A 226 46.94 28.34 -27.39
CA GLU A 226 46.19 28.18 -26.14
C GLU A 226 45.39 29.43 -25.77
N GLU A 227 45.95 30.63 -26.03
CA GLU A 227 45.29 31.91 -25.76
C GLU A 227 44.05 32.11 -26.65
N GLU A 228 44.18 31.86 -27.95
CA GLU A 228 43.05 31.93 -28.89
C GLU A 228 41.98 30.90 -28.55
N ALA A 229 42.36 29.66 -28.22
CA ALA A 229 41.41 28.62 -27.81
C ALA A 229 40.68 28.98 -26.52
N CYS A 230 41.39 29.49 -25.51
CA CYS A 230 40.77 29.97 -24.26
C CYS A 230 39.76 31.09 -24.51
N SER A 231 39.98 31.92 -25.53
CA SER A 231 39.04 32.98 -25.92
C SER A 231 37.74 32.45 -26.55
N LEU A 232 37.72 31.20 -27.03
CA LEU A 232 36.60 30.57 -27.73
C LEU A 232 35.84 29.54 -26.87
N MET A 233 36.55 28.90 -25.94
CA MET A 233 36.00 27.85 -25.09
C MET A 233 34.81 28.30 -24.23
N GLY A 234 33.78 27.46 -24.13
CA GLY A 234 32.59 27.74 -23.30
C GLY A 234 31.67 28.85 -23.80
N LYS A 235 31.85 29.35 -25.03
CA LYS A 235 31.03 30.43 -25.62
C LYS A 235 30.09 29.96 -26.73
N THR A 236 30.34 28.79 -27.30
CA THR A 236 29.68 28.35 -28.54
C THR A 236 28.22 27.99 -28.32
N ALA A 237 27.91 27.31 -27.22
CA ALA A 237 26.54 26.96 -26.87
C ALA A 237 25.67 28.20 -26.61
N ILE A 238 26.23 29.20 -25.91
CA ILE A 238 25.56 30.47 -25.64
C ILE A 238 25.35 31.24 -26.95
N ALA A 239 26.37 31.34 -27.80
CA ALA A 239 26.25 31.99 -29.10
C ALA A 239 25.16 31.33 -29.96
N ASN A 240 25.13 30.00 -30.02
CA ASN A 240 24.11 29.24 -30.74
C ASN A 240 22.70 29.49 -30.17
N ALA A 241 22.52 29.48 -28.85
CA ALA A 241 21.24 29.75 -28.20
C ALA A 241 20.75 31.21 -28.42
N LYS A 242 21.65 32.20 -28.38
CA LYS A 242 21.32 33.61 -28.69
C LYS A 242 20.79 33.75 -30.12
N LEU A 243 21.39 33.08 -31.09
CA LEU A 243 20.88 33.08 -32.47
C LEU A 243 19.57 32.32 -32.63
N ALA A 244 19.36 31.22 -31.90
CA ALA A 244 18.06 30.54 -31.85
C ALA A 244 16.98 31.49 -31.31
N TYR A 245 17.29 32.29 -30.28
CA TYR A 245 16.36 33.27 -29.76
C TYR A 245 16.01 34.39 -30.77
N GLN A 246 16.95 34.80 -31.64
CA GLN A 246 16.62 35.73 -32.73
C GLN A 246 15.64 35.12 -33.73
N ILE A 247 15.81 33.84 -34.11
CA ILE A 247 14.86 33.12 -34.99
C ILE A 247 13.46 33.07 -34.36
N PHE A 248 13.40 32.84 -33.04
CA PHE A 248 12.15 32.89 -32.28
C PHE A 248 11.49 34.28 -32.41
N LYS A 249 12.22 35.36 -32.10
CA LYS A 249 11.70 36.73 -32.19
C LYS A 249 11.22 37.08 -33.59
N GLU A 250 12.00 36.75 -34.61
CA GLU A 250 11.63 37.00 -36.02
C GLU A 250 10.33 36.28 -36.37
N THR A 251 10.21 35.00 -36.02
CA THR A 251 9.08 34.17 -36.43
C THR A 251 7.80 34.52 -35.68
N PHE A 252 7.87 34.70 -34.36
CA PHE A 252 6.68 35.00 -33.54
C PHE A 252 6.26 36.47 -33.59
N ASN A 253 7.03 37.35 -34.24
CA ASN A 253 6.58 38.69 -34.65
C ASN A 253 6.05 38.74 -36.10
N SER A 254 6.13 37.64 -36.85
CA SER A 254 5.69 37.58 -38.25
C SER A 254 4.17 37.73 -38.40
N SER A 255 3.74 38.18 -39.59
CA SER A 255 2.31 38.26 -39.93
C SER A 255 1.62 36.89 -39.90
N ARG A 256 2.36 35.80 -40.18
CA ARG A 256 1.85 34.43 -40.13
C ARG A 256 1.42 34.06 -38.71
N PHE A 257 2.28 34.28 -37.73
CA PHE A 257 1.94 33.97 -36.34
C PHE A 257 0.85 34.91 -35.79
N LYS A 258 0.88 36.21 -36.12
CA LYS A 258 -0.17 37.16 -35.66
C LYS A 258 -1.58 36.69 -36.02
N ARG A 259 -1.79 36.12 -37.22
CA ARG A 259 -3.09 35.53 -37.61
C ARG A 259 -3.51 34.33 -36.75
N LEU A 260 -2.55 33.50 -36.32
CA LEU A 260 -2.82 32.39 -35.40
C LEU A 260 -3.08 32.91 -33.97
N ALA A 261 -2.34 33.93 -33.53
CA ALA A 261 -2.52 34.56 -32.22
C ALA A 261 -3.90 35.22 -32.09
N GLU A 262 -4.44 35.81 -33.16
CA GLU A 262 -5.84 36.29 -33.22
C GLU A 262 -6.88 35.17 -33.02
N LYS A 263 -6.50 33.90 -33.26
CA LYS A 263 -7.30 32.70 -32.98
C LYS A 263 -7.00 32.09 -31.61
N GLY A 264 -6.17 32.74 -30.79
CA GLY A 264 -5.78 32.30 -29.46
C GLY A 264 -4.49 31.48 -29.40
N ALA A 265 -3.77 31.28 -30.51
CA ALA A 265 -2.54 30.50 -30.49
C ALA A 265 -1.45 31.16 -29.63
N ARG A 266 -0.67 30.33 -28.93
CA ARG A 266 0.43 30.74 -28.07
C ARG A 266 1.77 30.65 -28.82
N VAL A 267 2.77 31.39 -28.38
CA VAL A 267 4.14 31.24 -28.91
C VAL A 267 4.72 29.88 -28.48
N GLN A 268 5.52 29.24 -29.33
CA GLN A 268 6.35 28.11 -28.90
C GLN A 268 7.59 28.68 -28.22
N ARG A 269 7.68 28.55 -26.90
CA ARG A 269 8.79 29.13 -26.15
C ARG A 269 10.09 28.35 -26.39
N PRO A 270 11.24 29.01 -26.59
CA PRO A 270 12.54 28.35 -26.49
C PRO A 270 12.71 27.81 -25.08
N LEU A 271 13.16 26.56 -24.96
CA LEU A 271 13.51 25.94 -23.69
C LEU A 271 14.99 25.57 -23.71
N TRP A 272 15.78 26.12 -22.80
CA TRP A 272 17.20 25.80 -22.69
C TRP A 272 17.37 24.50 -21.91
N ALA A 273 17.83 23.45 -22.58
CA ALA A 273 18.01 22.12 -22.02
C ALA A 273 19.50 21.77 -21.89
N SER A 274 19.82 20.83 -21.00
CA SER A 274 21.20 20.47 -20.68
C SER A 274 22.01 21.71 -20.25
N THR A 275 21.51 22.46 -19.28
CA THR A 275 22.09 23.72 -18.79
C THR A 275 22.96 23.56 -17.53
N SER A 276 23.30 22.33 -17.15
CA SER A 276 24.39 22.10 -16.19
C SER A 276 25.74 22.28 -16.85
N THR A 277 26.60 23.09 -16.25
CA THR A 277 28.01 23.22 -16.62
C THR A 277 28.74 21.88 -16.49
N LYS A 278 29.51 21.49 -17.52
CA LYS A 278 30.28 20.24 -17.55
C LYS A 278 31.77 20.44 -17.28
N ASN A 279 32.27 21.65 -17.51
CA ASN A 279 33.66 22.02 -17.26
C ASN A 279 33.78 22.74 -15.91
N PRO A 280 34.54 22.21 -14.93
CA PRO A 280 34.66 22.82 -13.60
C PRO A 280 35.35 24.19 -13.60
N ARG A 281 35.97 24.61 -14.72
CA ARG A 281 36.53 25.95 -14.89
C ARG A 281 35.46 27.02 -15.12
N TYR A 282 34.27 26.62 -15.57
CA TYR A 282 33.16 27.54 -15.80
C TYR A 282 32.31 27.65 -14.54
N ARG A 283 31.59 28.76 -14.40
CA ARG A 283 30.58 28.89 -13.34
C ARG A 283 29.53 27.80 -13.52
N ASP A 284 29.14 27.17 -12.43
CA ASP A 284 28.09 26.14 -12.36
C ASP A 284 26.69 26.65 -12.72
N VAL A 285 26.49 27.97 -12.69
CA VAL A 285 25.28 28.69 -13.15
C VAL A 285 25.42 29.37 -14.52
N LEU A 286 26.54 29.19 -15.24
CA LEU A 286 26.87 29.90 -16.49
C LEU A 286 25.70 29.92 -17.48
N TYR A 287 25.18 28.74 -17.83
CA TYR A 287 24.12 28.64 -18.85
C TYR A 287 22.76 29.12 -18.35
N VAL A 288 22.56 29.22 -17.05
CA VAL A 288 21.33 29.84 -16.52
C VAL A 288 21.43 31.34 -16.70
N GLU A 289 22.51 31.96 -16.23
CA GLU A 289 22.70 33.41 -16.26
C GLU A 289 22.81 33.99 -17.69
N GLU A 290 23.55 33.32 -18.58
CA GLU A 290 23.82 33.81 -19.94
C GLU A 290 22.66 33.64 -20.93
N LEU A 291 21.60 32.94 -20.51
CA LEU A 291 20.45 32.62 -21.36
C LEU A 291 19.13 33.18 -20.83
N ILE A 292 19.19 34.18 -19.95
CA ILE A 292 17.99 34.83 -19.40
C ILE A 292 17.40 35.79 -20.43
N GLY A 293 16.15 35.54 -20.81
CA GLY A 293 15.38 36.40 -21.71
C GLY A 293 13.88 36.16 -21.64
N PRO A 294 13.05 37.11 -22.09
CA PRO A 294 11.60 37.01 -21.97
C PRO A 294 11.03 35.89 -22.85
N LEU A 295 9.93 35.29 -22.40
CA LEU A 295 9.22 34.20 -23.09
C LEU A 295 10.10 32.96 -23.31
N THR A 296 11.04 32.69 -22.40
CA THR A 296 11.88 31.48 -22.44
C THR A 296 11.64 30.60 -21.23
N VAL A 297 12.07 29.35 -21.36
CA VAL A 297 12.12 28.37 -20.27
C VAL A 297 13.57 27.90 -20.14
N ASN A 298 14.03 27.61 -18.93
CA ASN A 298 15.29 26.91 -18.70
C ASN A 298 15.00 25.69 -17.82
N THR A 299 15.31 24.48 -18.28
CA THR A 299 15.15 23.27 -17.48
C THR A 299 16.49 22.88 -16.87
N VAL A 300 16.55 22.87 -15.54
CA VAL A 300 17.78 22.70 -14.78
C VAL A 300 17.74 21.43 -13.91
N PRO A 301 18.85 20.67 -13.83
CA PRO A 301 18.93 19.56 -12.90
C PRO A 301 19.04 20.06 -11.45
N PRO A 302 18.82 19.19 -10.44
CA PRO A 302 18.75 19.58 -9.04
C PRO A 302 19.95 20.41 -8.55
N GLN A 303 21.16 19.96 -8.88
CA GLN A 303 22.40 20.65 -8.50
C GLN A 303 22.52 22.07 -9.08
N THR A 304 22.02 22.31 -10.30
CA THR A 304 22.06 23.63 -10.94
C THR A 304 20.98 24.55 -10.36
N LEU A 305 19.82 24.00 -9.99
CA LEU A 305 18.80 24.74 -9.25
C LEU A 305 19.35 25.23 -7.90
N ASP A 306 20.04 24.36 -7.17
CA ASP A 306 20.63 24.69 -5.87
C ASP A 306 21.75 25.75 -6.00
N ALA A 307 22.65 25.61 -6.99
CA ALA A 307 23.68 26.61 -7.27
C ALA A 307 23.08 27.96 -7.64
N PHE A 308 22.03 27.98 -8.46
CA PHE A 308 21.35 29.23 -8.83
C PHE A 308 20.65 29.88 -7.63
N ARG A 309 20.04 29.08 -6.74
CA ARG A 309 19.46 29.55 -5.47
C ARG A 309 20.51 30.27 -4.63
N ASP A 310 21.69 29.67 -4.49
CA ASP A 310 22.80 30.17 -3.68
C ASP A 310 23.38 31.49 -4.23
N HIS A 311 23.86 31.47 -5.49
CA HIS A 311 24.69 32.55 -6.03
C HIS A 311 24.40 32.94 -7.48
N GLY A 312 23.23 32.59 -8.03
CA GLY A 312 22.81 33.03 -9.36
C GLY A 312 22.56 34.54 -9.46
N ASN A 313 22.78 35.11 -10.64
CA ASN A 313 22.48 36.50 -10.97
C ASN A 313 21.42 36.59 -12.07
N VAL A 314 20.54 37.58 -11.96
CA VAL A 314 19.46 37.81 -12.93
C VAL A 314 19.73 39.09 -13.72
N SER A 315 19.99 38.93 -15.01
CA SER A 315 20.15 40.02 -15.99
C SER A 315 19.66 39.55 -17.36
N LEU A 316 19.16 40.47 -18.21
CA LEU A 316 18.70 40.14 -19.56
C LEU A 316 19.89 39.97 -20.51
N THR A 317 20.44 38.76 -20.59
CA THR A 317 21.70 38.46 -21.30
C THR A 317 21.49 37.92 -22.72
N LEU A 318 20.30 37.38 -23.00
CA LEU A 318 20.02 36.65 -24.24
C LEU A 318 20.04 37.54 -25.51
N GLU A 319 19.88 38.86 -25.35
CA GLU A 319 19.96 39.85 -26.44
C GLU A 319 21.28 40.65 -26.43
N GLU A 320 22.13 40.45 -25.43
CA GLU A 320 23.45 41.09 -25.37
C GLU A 320 24.43 40.35 -26.29
N GLY A 321 25.24 41.10 -27.04
CA GLY A 321 26.35 40.52 -27.79
C GLY A 321 25.97 39.61 -28.97
N VAL A 322 24.84 39.87 -29.65
CA VAL A 322 24.33 39.00 -30.73
C VAL A 322 25.24 39.02 -31.98
N GLU A 323 25.85 40.15 -32.33
CA GLU A 323 26.77 40.22 -33.47
C GLU A 323 28.10 39.52 -33.15
N GLU A 324 28.54 39.58 -31.90
CA GLU A 324 29.67 38.83 -31.36
C GLU A 324 29.38 37.33 -31.40
N ALA A 325 28.17 36.89 -31.08
CA ALA A 325 27.74 35.50 -31.22
C ALA A 325 27.82 35.02 -32.68
N LYS A 326 27.40 35.85 -33.66
CA LYS A 326 27.55 35.52 -35.09
C LYS A 326 29.01 35.42 -35.49
N SER A 327 29.82 36.40 -35.07
CA SER A 327 31.25 36.46 -35.35
C SER A 327 32.00 35.27 -34.74
N HIS A 328 31.60 34.83 -33.55
CA HIS A 328 32.14 33.64 -32.88
C HIS A 328 31.91 32.37 -33.69
N LEU A 329 30.69 32.13 -34.17
CA LEU A 329 30.40 30.95 -35.01
C LEU A 329 31.10 31.02 -36.36
N ALA A 330 31.20 32.20 -36.97
CA ALA A 330 31.97 32.38 -38.21
C ALA A 330 33.47 32.13 -38.00
N HIS A 331 34.02 32.53 -36.85
CA HIS A 331 35.41 32.25 -36.49
C HIS A 331 35.65 30.74 -36.33
N LEU A 332 34.76 30.02 -35.65
CA LEU A 332 34.86 28.55 -35.57
C LEU A 332 34.88 27.89 -36.96
N GLU A 333 34.05 28.36 -37.89
CA GLU A 333 34.04 27.86 -39.27
C GLU A 333 35.38 28.15 -39.98
N HIS A 334 35.99 29.32 -39.76
CA HIS A 334 37.34 29.63 -40.26
C HIS A 334 38.43 28.73 -39.67
N LEU A 335 38.25 28.25 -38.45
CA LEU A 335 39.12 27.25 -37.80
C LEU A 335 38.81 25.81 -38.24
N GLY A 336 37.89 25.62 -39.19
CA GLY A 336 37.49 24.30 -39.70
C GLY A 336 36.51 23.53 -38.81
N ILE A 337 35.95 24.16 -37.77
CA ILE A 337 34.93 23.56 -36.91
C ILE A 337 33.55 23.92 -37.49
N SER A 338 32.98 23.00 -38.26
CA SER A 338 31.66 23.22 -38.84
C SER A 338 30.54 22.93 -37.84
N MET A 339 29.75 23.97 -37.52
CA MET A 339 28.60 23.83 -36.62
C MET A 339 27.52 22.91 -37.19
N SER A 340 27.40 22.81 -38.52
CA SER A 340 26.47 21.88 -39.17
C SER A 340 26.83 20.42 -38.88
N LEU A 341 28.11 20.07 -38.98
CA LEU A 341 28.61 18.73 -38.67
C LEU A 341 28.53 18.41 -37.18
N VAL A 342 28.94 19.36 -36.32
CA VAL A 342 28.87 19.21 -34.87
C VAL A 342 27.44 18.93 -34.42
N THR A 343 26.48 19.73 -34.89
CA THR A 343 25.09 19.59 -34.46
C THR A 343 24.39 18.36 -35.06
N ALA A 344 24.72 17.96 -36.29
CA ALA A 344 24.24 16.69 -36.87
C ALA A 344 24.75 15.47 -36.08
N GLN A 345 26.03 15.49 -35.69
CA GLN A 345 26.60 14.44 -34.85
C GLN A 345 25.95 14.41 -33.45
N LEU A 346 25.70 15.58 -32.84
CA LEU A 346 25.02 15.67 -31.55
C LEU A 346 23.55 15.19 -31.60
N GLU A 347 22.86 15.37 -32.72
CA GLU A 347 21.50 14.83 -32.93
C GLU A 347 21.54 13.30 -32.88
N GLU A 348 22.42 12.67 -33.67
CA GLU A 348 22.54 11.21 -33.73
C GLU A 348 23.02 10.60 -32.41
N GLU A 349 24.06 11.20 -31.80
CA GLU A 349 24.54 10.81 -30.46
C GLU A 349 23.45 11.01 -29.39
N GLY A 350 22.62 12.04 -29.52
CA GLY A 350 21.50 12.33 -28.63
C GLY A 350 20.40 11.28 -28.69
N VAL A 351 19.96 10.91 -29.90
CA VAL A 351 18.97 9.85 -30.12
C VAL A 351 19.51 8.52 -29.58
N LYS A 352 20.74 8.17 -29.93
CA LYS A 352 21.39 6.95 -29.45
C LYS A 352 21.49 6.93 -27.93
N ALA A 353 21.94 8.01 -27.29
CA ALA A 353 22.09 8.07 -25.84
C ALA A 353 20.75 7.89 -25.08
N PHE A 354 19.65 8.38 -25.65
CA PHE A 354 18.31 8.19 -25.07
C PHE A 354 17.81 6.76 -25.26
N ALA A 355 18.01 6.16 -26.43
CA ALA A 355 17.70 4.75 -26.68
C ALA A 355 18.54 3.81 -25.80
N ASP A 356 19.83 4.09 -25.62
CA ASP A 356 20.72 3.35 -24.73
C ASP A 356 20.24 3.47 -23.27
N SER A 357 19.90 4.68 -22.82
CA SER A 357 19.38 4.92 -21.46
C SER A 357 18.06 4.20 -21.20
N PHE A 358 17.16 4.17 -22.20
CA PHE A 358 15.90 3.46 -22.11
C PHE A 358 16.11 1.93 -22.09
N SER A 359 17.05 1.43 -22.89
CA SER A 359 17.43 0.01 -22.86
C SER A 359 17.96 -0.40 -21.48
N THR A 360 18.82 0.41 -20.86
CA THR A 360 19.30 0.17 -19.50
C THR A 360 18.16 0.19 -18.48
N LEU A 361 17.23 1.15 -18.58
CA LEU A 361 16.05 1.21 -17.73
C LEU A 361 15.21 -0.07 -17.80
N LEU A 362 14.93 -0.54 -19.02
CA LEU A 362 14.15 -1.77 -19.23
C LEU A 362 14.89 -3.01 -18.73
N GLN A 363 16.22 -3.06 -18.86
CA GLN A 363 17.04 -4.14 -18.28
C GLN A 363 16.96 -4.14 -16.75
N THR A 364 17.10 -2.98 -16.10
CA THR A 364 16.93 -2.86 -14.65
C THR A 364 15.54 -3.32 -14.21
N LEU A 365 14.48 -2.88 -14.89
CA LEU A 365 13.12 -3.34 -14.57
C LEU A 365 12.92 -4.83 -14.84
N THR A 366 13.58 -5.40 -15.86
CA THR A 366 13.54 -6.84 -16.12
C THR A 366 14.17 -7.63 -14.98
N GLN A 367 15.36 -7.23 -14.52
CA GLN A 367 16.02 -7.85 -13.37
C GLN A 367 15.14 -7.79 -12.11
N ARG A 368 14.62 -6.59 -11.78
CA ARG A 368 13.76 -6.40 -10.62
C ARG A 368 12.47 -7.23 -10.70
N LYS A 369 11.89 -7.34 -11.89
CA LYS A 369 10.73 -8.19 -12.14
C LYS A 369 11.04 -9.66 -11.90
N GLU A 370 12.21 -10.13 -12.35
CA GLU A 370 12.65 -11.51 -12.14
C GLU A 370 12.88 -11.81 -10.67
N GLU A 371 13.45 -10.88 -9.90
CA GLU A 371 13.58 -10.98 -8.44
C GLU A 371 12.20 -11.20 -7.77
N PHE A 372 11.20 -10.37 -8.07
CA PHE A 372 9.84 -10.55 -7.52
C PHE A 372 9.16 -11.84 -8.02
N ASN A 373 9.33 -12.22 -9.28
CA ASN A 373 8.69 -13.43 -9.81
C ASN A 373 9.32 -14.71 -9.27
N SER A 374 10.65 -14.73 -9.10
CA SER A 374 11.35 -15.86 -8.50
C SER A 374 10.89 -16.11 -7.06
N SER A 375 10.49 -15.05 -6.32
CA SER A 375 9.96 -15.21 -4.97
C SER A 375 8.65 -16.00 -4.91
N LEU A 376 7.87 -16.07 -6.01
CA LEU A 376 6.65 -16.90 -6.07
C LEU A 376 6.93 -18.34 -6.51
N GLY A 377 8.15 -18.66 -6.91
CA GLY A 377 8.56 -19.98 -7.38
C GLY A 377 7.53 -20.62 -8.34
N PRO A 378 6.96 -21.79 -8.01
CA PRO A 378 6.04 -22.50 -8.90
C PRO A 378 4.69 -21.80 -9.12
N LEU A 379 4.33 -20.80 -8.30
CA LEU A 379 3.04 -20.11 -8.40
C LEU A 379 3.01 -19.01 -9.45
N ALA A 380 4.17 -18.47 -9.88
CA ALA A 380 4.24 -17.27 -10.72
C ALA A 380 3.39 -17.36 -12.01
N ARG A 381 3.38 -18.53 -12.67
CA ARG A 381 2.58 -18.74 -13.89
C ARG A 381 1.08 -18.77 -13.62
N ALA A 382 0.65 -19.46 -12.57
CA ALA A 382 -0.76 -19.56 -12.23
C ALA A 382 -1.33 -18.20 -11.81
N VAL A 383 -0.57 -17.44 -11.03
CA VAL A 383 -0.92 -16.09 -10.58
C VAL A 383 -1.05 -15.13 -11.77
N SER A 384 -0.06 -15.06 -12.66
CA SER A 384 -0.13 -14.19 -13.84
C SER A 384 -1.31 -14.54 -14.76
N GLN A 385 -1.61 -15.82 -14.95
CA GLN A 385 -2.80 -16.27 -15.69
C GLN A 385 -4.10 -15.86 -15.00
N ARG A 386 -4.19 -16.00 -13.67
CA ARG A 386 -5.35 -15.59 -12.89
C ARG A 386 -5.61 -14.08 -13.00
N VAL A 387 -4.58 -13.26 -12.86
CA VAL A 387 -4.69 -11.80 -12.97
C VAL A 387 -5.14 -11.39 -14.37
N LYS A 388 -4.66 -12.07 -15.43
CA LYS A 388 -5.15 -11.84 -16.80
C LYS A 388 -6.64 -12.14 -16.93
N VAL A 389 -7.12 -13.25 -16.35
CA VAL A 389 -8.56 -13.57 -16.33
C VAL A 389 -9.36 -12.50 -15.57
N PHE A 390 -8.83 -11.98 -14.46
CA PHE A 390 -9.48 -10.90 -13.72
C PHE A 390 -9.62 -9.61 -14.53
N GLU A 391 -8.60 -9.26 -15.33
CA GLU A 391 -8.66 -8.13 -16.27
C GLU A 391 -9.73 -8.39 -17.35
N GLU A 392 -9.69 -9.55 -18.02
CA GLU A 392 -10.61 -9.92 -19.11
C GLU A 392 -12.08 -10.00 -18.67
N THR A 393 -12.33 -10.38 -17.42
CA THR A 393 -13.69 -10.52 -16.84
C THR A 393 -14.15 -9.29 -16.06
N GLN A 394 -13.36 -8.22 -16.08
CA GLN A 394 -13.63 -6.98 -15.34
C GLN A 394 -13.91 -7.25 -13.84
N PHE A 395 -13.15 -8.18 -13.25
CA PHE A 395 -13.40 -8.68 -11.89
C PHE A 395 -13.52 -7.53 -10.89
N ILE A 396 -12.60 -6.56 -10.94
CA ILE A 396 -12.57 -5.46 -9.99
C ILE A 396 -13.79 -4.52 -10.13
N GLU A 397 -14.28 -4.29 -11.35
CA GLU A 397 -15.49 -3.50 -11.58
C GLU A 397 -16.72 -4.21 -11.01
N ARG A 398 -16.81 -5.54 -11.21
CA ARG A 398 -17.88 -6.38 -10.66
C ARG A 398 -17.81 -6.44 -9.13
N PHE A 399 -16.61 -6.55 -8.58
CA PHE A 399 -16.34 -6.59 -7.13
C PHE A 399 -16.83 -5.30 -6.45
N HIS A 400 -16.47 -4.13 -6.99
CA HIS A 400 -16.94 -2.83 -6.48
C HIS A 400 -18.44 -2.56 -6.74
N ARG A 401 -19.07 -3.28 -7.67
CA ARG A 401 -20.54 -3.28 -7.85
C ARG A 401 -21.26 -4.28 -6.94
N HIS A 402 -20.54 -4.91 -6.02
CA HIS A 402 -21.04 -5.94 -5.11
C HIS A 402 -21.69 -7.12 -5.87
N ASP A 403 -21.14 -7.50 -7.02
CA ASP A 403 -21.63 -8.65 -7.80
C ASP A 403 -21.41 -9.96 -7.02
N PRO A 404 -22.46 -10.60 -6.48
CA PRO A 404 -22.28 -11.76 -5.64
C PRO A 404 -21.96 -13.04 -6.42
N PHE A 405 -22.12 -13.04 -7.76
CA PHE A 405 -21.75 -14.16 -8.62
C PHE A 405 -20.24 -14.41 -8.65
N LEU A 406 -19.44 -13.49 -8.12
CA LEU A 406 -18.01 -13.71 -7.90
C LEU A 406 -17.75 -14.80 -6.85
N TRP A 407 -18.67 -15.05 -5.92
CA TRP A 407 -18.48 -16.04 -4.84
C TRP A 407 -19.52 -17.16 -4.85
N SER A 408 -20.77 -16.88 -5.25
CA SER A 408 -21.84 -17.86 -5.13
C SER A 408 -22.94 -17.71 -6.18
N SER A 409 -23.50 -18.86 -6.57
CA SER A 409 -24.73 -18.97 -7.35
C SER A 409 -25.97 -19.26 -6.48
N ILE A 410 -25.80 -19.37 -5.15
CA ILE A 410 -26.88 -19.70 -4.20
C ILE A 410 -27.60 -18.40 -3.78
N PRO A 411 -28.92 -18.24 -4.02
CA PRO A 411 -29.63 -16.97 -3.78
C PRO A 411 -29.50 -16.43 -2.35
N GLU A 412 -29.55 -17.28 -1.33
CA GLU A 412 -29.43 -16.88 0.07
C GLU A 412 -28.04 -16.33 0.38
N GLU A 413 -26.98 -16.98 -0.12
CA GLU A 413 -25.59 -16.48 0.00
C GLU A 413 -25.43 -15.15 -0.74
N GLN A 414 -26.03 -15.01 -1.93
CA GLN A 414 -25.94 -13.77 -2.71
C GLN A 414 -26.53 -12.55 -2.00
N GLU A 415 -27.66 -12.75 -1.30
CA GLU A 415 -28.27 -11.69 -0.52
C GLU A 415 -27.42 -11.27 0.68
N GLU A 416 -26.77 -12.24 1.34
CA GLU A 416 -25.82 -11.95 2.41
C GLU A 416 -24.59 -11.20 1.90
N ILE A 417 -24.01 -11.62 0.76
CA ILE A 417 -22.87 -10.95 0.13
C ILE A 417 -23.17 -9.47 -0.11
N ARG A 418 -24.29 -9.15 -0.78
CA ARG A 418 -24.67 -7.74 -1.08
C ARG A 418 -24.80 -6.88 0.18
N LYS A 419 -25.23 -7.47 1.29
CA LYS A 419 -25.40 -6.79 2.58
C LYS A 419 -24.12 -6.58 3.37
N ARG A 420 -23.00 -7.20 3.00
CA ARG A 420 -21.79 -7.26 3.84
C ARG A 420 -20.57 -6.56 3.24
N MET A 421 -20.73 -5.91 2.08
CA MET A 421 -19.64 -5.28 1.33
C MET A 421 -19.48 -3.76 1.59
N GLY A 422 -20.19 -3.17 2.56
CA GLY A 422 -20.09 -1.74 2.86
C GLY A 422 -18.69 -1.26 3.29
N TRP A 423 -17.80 -2.20 3.64
CA TRP A 423 -16.43 -1.89 4.09
C TRP A 423 -15.53 -1.35 2.97
N LEU A 424 -15.87 -1.57 1.71
CA LEU A 424 -15.10 -1.05 0.57
C LEU A 424 -14.99 0.49 0.58
N GLU A 425 -16.02 1.16 1.09
CA GLU A 425 -16.06 2.61 1.20
C GLU A 425 -15.75 3.11 2.62
N ALA A 426 -15.46 2.21 3.57
CA ALA A 426 -15.19 2.58 4.97
C ALA A 426 -14.05 3.60 5.14
N PRO A 427 -12.93 3.57 4.38
CA PRO A 427 -11.90 4.59 4.49
C PRO A 427 -12.44 6.03 4.27
N GLN A 428 -13.47 6.19 3.44
CA GLN A 428 -14.09 7.47 3.15
C GLN A 428 -15.30 7.75 4.06
N THR A 429 -16.23 6.80 4.19
CA THR A 429 -17.49 7.01 4.91
C THR A 429 -17.28 7.17 6.41
N SER A 430 -16.30 6.47 6.99
CA SER A 430 -16.00 6.57 8.42
C SER A 430 -15.38 7.90 8.85
N ARG A 431 -14.94 8.75 7.92
CA ARG A 431 -14.48 10.12 8.25
C ARG A 431 -15.56 10.93 8.98
N ALA A 432 -16.85 10.64 8.71
CA ALA A 432 -17.97 11.27 9.41
C ALA A 432 -17.97 11.01 10.94
N LEU A 433 -17.27 9.97 11.41
CA LEU A 433 -17.16 9.64 12.83
C LEU A 433 -16.05 10.40 13.55
N VAL A 434 -15.03 10.90 12.83
CA VAL A 434 -13.78 11.41 13.38
C VAL A 434 -14.03 12.49 14.43
N SER A 435 -14.72 13.57 14.06
CA SER A 435 -15.00 14.68 14.97
C SER A 435 -15.77 14.25 16.23
N ALA A 436 -16.74 13.34 16.08
CA ALA A 436 -17.54 12.86 17.21
C ALA A 436 -16.77 11.93 18.16
N ILE A 437 -15.75 11.23 17.63
CA ILE A 437 -14.83 10.39 18.40
C ILE A 437 -13.80 11.26 19.11
N GLU A 438 -13.17 12.21 18.42
CA GLU A 438 -12.15 13.10 18.99
C GLU A 438 -12.72 13.95 20.12
N GLN A 439 -13.91 14.53 19.91
CA GLN A 439 -14.61 15.26 20.97
C GLN A 439 -14.90 14.35 22.18
N PHE A 440 -15.36 13.13 21.93
CA PHE A 440 -15.65 12.19 23.01
C PHE A 440 -14.39 11.75 23.77
N ALA A 441 -13.29 11.54 23.05
CA ALA A 441 -12.02 11.17 23.64
C ALA A 441 -11.49 12.28 24.56
N GLN A 442 -11.62 13.54 24.13
CA GLN A 442 -11.31 14.71 24.95
C GLN A 442 -12.20 14.76 26.23
N GLU A 443 -13.52 14.62 26.08
CA GLU A 443 -14.47 14.61 27.21
C GLU A 443 -14.15 13.52 28.25
N VAL A 444 -13.73 12.34 27.79
CA VAL A 444 -13.40 11.20 28.65
C VAL A 444 -12.08 11.46 29.40
N VAL A 445 -11.07 11.98 28.74
CA VAL A 445 -9.79 12.29 29.39
C VAL A 445 -9.94 13.44 30.40
N GLU A 446 -10.71 14.47 30.06
CA GLU A 446 -11.05 15.58 30.98
C GLU A 446 -11.86 15.11 32.19
N ALA A 447 -12.68 14.07 32.02
CA ALA A 447 -13.40 13.43 33.12
C ALA A 447 -12.50 12.53 34.01
N GLY A 448 -11.20 12.43 33.72
CA GLY A 448 -10.20 11.76 34.56
C GLY A 448 -10.09 10.25 34.33
N PHE A 449 -10.64 9.74 33.22
CA PHE A 449 -10.42 8.35 32.82
C PHE A 449 -9.00 8.15 32.32
N THR A 450 -8.36 7.06 32.75
CA THR A 450 -7.00 6.71 32.34
C THR A 450 -6.92 5.32 31.71
N HIS A 451 -7.95 4.49 31.90
CA HIS A 451 -8.03 3.13 31.36
C HIS A 451 -9.29 2.96 30.54
N ALA A 452 -9.21 2.14 29.49
CA ALA A 452 -10.34 1.60 28.76
C ALA A 452 -10.27 0.07 28.79
N VAL A 453 -11.37 -0.59 29.14
CA VAL A 453 -11.50 -2.04 28.99
C VAL A 453 -12.53 -2.31 27.91
N LEU A 454 -12.10 -2.92 26.81
CA LEU A 454 -12.99 -3.34 25.74
C LEU A 454 -13.50 -4.75 26.01
N LEU A 455 -14.82 -4.86 26.18
CA LEU A 455 -15.56 -6.10 26.35
C LEU A 455 -16.08 -6.51 24.97
N GLY A 456 -15.36 -7.40 24.29
CA GLY A 456 -15.57 -7.69 22.88
C GLY A 456 -15.16 -9.10 22.49
N MET A 457 -15.44 -9.49 21.25
CA MET A 457 -15.08 -10.81 20.74
C MET A 457 -14.94 -10.80 19.21
N GLY A 458 -13.92 -11.48 18.70
CA GLY A 458 -13.66 -11.56 17.25
C GLY A 458 -13.42 -10.18 16.64
N GLY A 459 -14.16 -9.84 15.58
CA GLY A 459 -13.92 -8.61 14.81
C GLY A 459 -14.15 -7.33 15.61
N SER A 460 -14.86 -7.42 16.75
CA SER A 460 -15.07 -6.28 17.65
C SER A 460 -13.96 -6.09 18.71
N SER A 461 -12.97 -7.00 18.76
CA SER A 461 -11.87 -6.98 19.74
C SER A 461 -10.47 -7.02 19.13
N LEU A 462 -10.25 -7.78 18.04
CA LEU A 462 -8.91 -8.02 17.49
C LEU A 462 -8.27 -6.77 16.88
N ALA A 463 -8.98 -6.03 16.01
CA ALA A 463 -8.41 -4.80 15.43
C ALA A 463 -8.02 -3.76 16.51
N PRO A 464 -8.86 -3.47 17.54
CA PRO A 464 -8.45 -2.67 18.69
C PRO A 464 -7.22 -3.19 19.44
N GLU A 465 -7.06 -4.51 19.58
CA GLU A 465 -5.87 -5.11 20.20
C GLU A 465 -4.61 -4.81 19.37
N VAL A 466 -4.67 -5.01 18.06
CA VAL A 466 -3.56 -4.69 17.13
C VAL A 466 -3.20 -3.21 17.25
N LEU A 467 -4.18 -2.32 17.22
CA LEU A 467 -3.97 -0.88 17.37
C LEU A 467 -3.22 -0.54 18.67
N ARG A 468 -3.66 -1.08 19.80
CA ARG A 468 -3.00 -0.83 21.10
C ARG A 468 -1.57 -1.37 21.13
N GLN A 469 -1.30 -2.53 20.54
CA GLN A 469 0.04 -3.13 20.55
C GLN A 469 1.00 -2.39 19.61
N VAL A 470 0.51 -1.92 18.46
CA VAL A 470 1.32 -1.20 17.45
C VAL A 470 1.60 0.24 17.87
N PHE A 471 0.58 0.97 18.34
CA PHE A 471 0.71 2.41 18.64
C PHE A 471 1.04 2.73 20.10
N GLY A 472 0.83 1.78 21.02
CA GLY A 472 0.94 2.06 22.45
C GLY A 472 -0.15 3.01 22.95
N VAL A 473 0.19 3.85 23.93
CA VAL A 473 -0.70 4.88 24.49
C VAL A 473 -0.23 6.26 24.01
N GLY A 474 -1.04 6.90 23.19
CA GLY A 474 -0.77 8.23 22.65
C GLY A 474 -1.16 9.36 23.60
N LYS A 475 -1.51 10.51 23.03
CA LYS A 475 -1.99 11.70 23.75
C LYS A 475 -3.28 12.20 23.14
N ILE A 476 -4.11 12.81 23.99
CA ILE A 476 -5.32 13.54 23.59
C ILE A 476 -5.19 14.94 24.20
N GLY A 477 -4.96 15.94 23.34
CA GLY A 477 -4.52 17.27 23.79
C GLY A 477 -3.22 17.18 24.60
N GLU A 478 -3.22 17.77 25.79
CA GLU A 478 -2.07 17.77 26.71
C GLU A 478 -2.02 16.53 27.64
N HIS A 479 -3.03 15.67 27.57
CA HIS A 479 -3.20 14.55 28.49
C HIS A 479 -2.79 13.22 27.84
N PRO A 480 -2.29 12.24 28.62
CA PRO A 480 -2.17 10.87 28.15
C PRO A 480 -3.53 10.34 27.68
N ALA A 481 -3.53 9.59 26.58
CA ALA A 481 -4.71 8.87 26.12
C ALA A 481 -5.06 7.71 27.08
N LEU A 482 -6.18 7.03 26.84
CA LEU A 482 -6.57 5.90 27.68
C LEU A 482 -5.71 4.69 27.37
N ASP A 483 -5.16 4.04 28.39
CA ASP A 483 -4.55 2.73 28.21
C ASP A 483 -5.67 1.72 27.94
N LEU A 484 -5.66 1.08 26.77
CA LEU A 484 -6.69 0.14 26.34
C LEU A 484 -6.27 -1.30 26.64
N LEU A 485 -7.18 -2.10 27.20
CA LEU A 485 -7.01 -3.53 27.33
C LEU A 485 -8.25 -4.27 26.82
N ILE A 486 -8.03 -5.40 26.16
CA ILE A 486 -9.07 -6.22 25.55
C ILE A 486 -9.40 -7.39 26.48
N LEU A 487 -10.68 -7.54 26.82
CA LEU A 487 -11.21 -8.73 27.48
C LEU A 487 -12.09 -9.49 26.50
N ASP A 488 -11.54 -10.59 25.99
CA ASP A 488 -12.21 -11.52 25.07
C ASP A 488 -11.97 -12.99 25.43
N SER A 489 -11.68 -13.23 26.72
CA SER A 489 -11.58 -14.56 27.30
C SER A 489 -12.47 -14.68 28.52
N THR A 490 -13.22 -15.78 28.60
CA THR A 490 -14.05 -16.13 29.75
C THR A 490 -13.29 -16.92 30.80
N ASP A 491 -11.98 -17.16 30.62
CA ASP A 491 -11.14 -17.74 31.67
C ASP A 491 -11.16 -16.82 32.92
N PRO A 492 -11.52 -17.34 34.11
CA PRO A 492 -11.63 -16.53 35.33
C PRO A 492 -10.35 -15.77 35.70
N ALA A 493 -9.17 -16.35 35.47
CA ALA A 493 -7.92 -15.68 35.81
C ALA A 493 -7.66 -14.47 34.92
N GLN A 494 -8.06 -14.54 33.64
CA GLN A 494 -8.02 -13.37 32.75
C GLN A 494 -9.01 -12.29 33.19
N VAL A 495 -10.26 -12.65 33.52
CA VAL A 495 -11.25 -11.67 34.03
C VAL A 495 -10.75 -10.96 35.28
N LEU A 496 -10.19 -11.70 36.24
CA LEU A 496 -9.61 -11.15 37.47
C LEU A 496 -8.36 -10.31 37.24
N ALA A 497 -7.51 -10.69 36.28
CA ALA A 497 -6.35 -9.89 35.89
C ALA A 497 -6.77 -8.55 35.29
N VAL A 498 -7.80 -8.55 34.43
CA VAL A 498 -8.38 -7.31 33.88
C VAL A 498 -8.99 -6.45 34.97
N GLU A 499 -9.76 -7.02 35.90
CA GLU A 499 -10.28 -6.28 37.06
C GLU A 499 -9.15 -5.64 37.86
N SER A 500 -8.08 -6.39 38.14
CA SER A 500 -6.94 -5.89 38.93
C SER A 500 -6.21 -4.75 38.24
N TRP A 501 -6.13 -4.78 36.91
CA TRP A 501 -5.51 -3.75 36.09
C TRP A 501 -6.41 -2.51 35.90
N SER A 502 -7.73 -2.66 36.03
CA SER A 502 -8.73 -1.62 35.71
C SER A 502 -9.43 -1.05 36.95
N PRO A 503 -8.85 -0.04 37.65
CA PRO A 503 -9.52 0.61 38.77
C PRO A 503 -10.84 1.24 38.30
N VAL A 504 -11.95 0.84 38.92
CA VAL A 504 -13.32 1.16 38.44
C VAL A 504 -13.56 2.67 38.31
N GLU A 505 -12.98 3.49 39.21
CA GLU A 505 -13.06 4.96 39.19
C GLU A 505 -12.42 5.63 37.99
N ARG A 506 -11.46 4.98 37.34
CA ARG A 506 -10.68 5.55 36.23
C ARG A 506 -10.82 4.75 34.95
N THR A 507 -11.76 3.82 34.90
CA THR A 507 -11.94 2.89 33.77
C THR A 507 -13.22 3.18 33.02
N LEU A 508 -13.09 3.33 31.70
CA LEU A 508 -14.17 3.33 30.74
C LEU A 508 -14.35 1.91 30.18
N TYR A 509 -15.53 1.31 30.38
CA TYR A 509 -15.87 0.01 29.83
C TYR A 509 -16.55 0.17 28.46
N ILE A 510 -15.95 -0.40 27.42
CA ILE A 510 -16.45 -0.36 26.05
C ILE A 510 -17.15 -1.68 25.74
N VAL A 511 -18.48 -1.71 25.78
CA VAL A 511 -19.24 -2.92 25.40
C VAL A 511 -19.37 -2.96 23.88
N SER A 512 -18.66 -3.88 23.24
CA SER A 512 -18.43 -3.87 21.79
C SER A 512 -19.01 -5.13 21.13
N SER A 513 -20.28 -5.09 20.71
CA SER A 513 -20.98 -6.23 20.11
C SER A 513 -21.87 -5.80 18.96
N LYS A 514 -21.62 -6.37 17.77
CA LYS A 514 -22.45 -6.12 16.59
C LYS A 514 -23.90 -6.57 16.78
N SER A 515 -24.14 -7.82 17.22
CA SER A 515 -25.50 -8.33 17.45
C SER A 515 -26.12 -7.83 18.76
N GLY A 516 -25.28 -7.44 19.73
CA GLY A 516 -25.72 -7.12 21.10
C GLY A 516 -26.17 -8.32 21.92
N THR A 517 -25.88 -9.55 21.48
CA THR A 517 -26.35 -10.81 22.10
C THR A 517 -25.25 -11.83 22.37
N THR A 518 -23.98 -11.50 22.09
CA THR A 518 -22.85 -12.41 22.34
C THR A 518 -22.75 -12.72 23.83
N ILE A 519 -22.70 -14.01 24.20
CA ILE A 519 -22.82 -14.44 25.60
C ILE A 519 -21.63 -14.01 26.45
N GLU A 520 -20.42 -14.08 25.90
CA GLU A 520 -19.18 -13.69 26.57
C GLU A 520 -19.21 -12.19 26.92
N ILE A 521 -19.60 -11.37 25.96
CA ILE A 521 -19.72 -9.92 26.13
C ILE A 521 -20.80 -9.58 27.17
N THR A 522 -21.92 -10.32 27.16
CA THR A 522 -22.96 -10.17 28.17
C THR A 522 -22.43 -10.51 29.57
N ALA A 523 -21.70 -11.61 29.71
CA ALA A 523 -21.09 -12.02 30.98
C ALA A 523 -20.10 -10.97 31.51
N PHE A 524 -19.20 -10.48 30.65
CA PHE A 524 -18.27 -9.41 31.03
C PHE A 524 -19.00 -8.12 31.42
N MET A 525 -20.01 -7.73 30.64
CA MET A 525 -20.79 -6.52 30.91
C MET A 525 -21.48 -6.61 32.26
N GLU A 526 -22.17 -7.72 32.57
CA GLU A 526 -22.84 -7.87 33.87
C GLU A 526 -21.85 -7.90 35.04
N TYR A 527 -20.67 -8.50 34.84
CA TYR A 527 -19.60 -8.52 35.85
C TYR A 527 -19.11 -7.11 36.20
N PHE A 528 -18.65 -6.33 35.21
CA PHE A 528 -18.15 -4.98 35.45
C PHE A 528 -19.27 -3.99 35.78
N TRP A 529 -20.49 -4.22 35.27
CA TRP A 529 -21.67 -3.43 35.62
C TRP A 529 -21.96 -3.54 37.12
N LYS A 530 -21.93 -4.75 37.69
CA LYS A 530 -22.10 -4.96 39.13
C LYS A 530 -21.06 -4.18 39.94
N LYS A 531 -19.79 -4.23 39.55
CA LYS A 531 -18.71 -3.48 40.22
C LYS A 531 -18.94 -1.97 40.16
N ALA A 532 -19.33 -1.45 39.00
CA ALA A 532 -19.63 -0.04 38.84
C ALA A 532 -20.88 0.40 39.63
N VAL A 533 -21.91 -0.44 39.71
CA VAL A 533 -23.11 -0.18 40.54
C VAL A 533 -22.76 -0.18 42.03
N ASP A 534 -21.96 -1.15 42.48
CA ASP A 534 -21.51 -1.21 43.88
C ASP A 534 -20.74 0.05 44.28
N ARG A 535 -20.01 0.64 43.32
CA ARG A 535 -19.19 1.83 43.56
C ARG A 535 -19.92 3.16 43.38
N PHE A 536 -20.75 3.29 42.34
CA PHE A 536 -21.34 4.57 41.90
C PHE A 536 -22.88 4.60 41.91
N GLY A 537 -23.53 3.47 42.21
CA GLY A 537 -24.98 3.34 42.20
C GLY A 537 -25.57 3.74 40.84
N SER A 538 -26.52 4.68 40.87
CA SER A 538 -27.22 5.18 39.67
C SER A 538 -26.30 5.81 38.61
N LYS A 539 -25.07 6.19 38.96
CA LYS A 539 -24.09 6.78 38.03
C LYS A 539 -23.22 5.75 37.31
N ALA A 540 -23.41 4.45 37.52
CA ALA A 540 -22.60 3.41 36.88
C ALA A 540 -22.52 3.58 35.34
N GLY A 541 -23.61 3.98 34.69
CA GLY A 541 -23.67 4.24 33.25
C GLY A 541 -22.63 5.23 32.72
N SER A 542 -22.17 6.20 33.52
CA SER A 542 -21.16 7.17 33.06
C SER A 542 -19.77 6.56 32.85
N HIS A 543 -19.56 5.30 33.24
CA HIS A 543 -18.35 4.52 33.02
C HIS A 543 -18.47 3.55 31.84
N PHE A 544 -19.58 3.54 31.11
CA PHE A 544 -19.83 2.61 30.00
C PHE A 544 -20.12 3.34 28.70
N ILE A 545 -19.65 2.77 27.60
CA ILE A 545 -20.14 3.06 26.25
C ILE A 545 -20.52 1.77 25.54
N ALA A 546 -21.33 1.91 24.49
CA ALA A 546 -21.66 0.82 23.59
C ALA A 546 -21.20 1.12 22.16
N ILE A 547 -20.64 0.11 21.49
CA ILE A 547 -20.43 0.08 20.04
C ILE A 547 -21.25 -1.09 19.49
N THR A 548 -22.24 -0.80 18.65
CA THR A 548 -23.22 -1.80 18.19
C THR A 548 -23.94 -1.38 16.91
N ASP A 549 -24.63 -2.30 16.25
CA ASP A 549 -25.50 -1.97 15.13
C ASP A 549 -26.77 -1.24 15.61
N PRO A 550 -27.44 -0.47 14.72
CA PRO A 550 -28.74 0.13 15.03
C PRO A 550 -29.81 -0.90 15.40
N GLY A 551 -30.60 -0.61 16.43
CA GLY A 551 -31.76 -1.38 16.86
C GLY A 551 -31.48 -2.61 17.73
N THR A 552 -30.22 -2.83 18.14
CA THR A 552 -29.82 -4.03 18.87
C THR A 552 -30.28 -4.03 20.33
N LYS A 553 -30.20 -5.21 20.97
CA LYS A 553 -30.43 -5.34 22.42
C LYS A 553 -29.43 -4.51 23.22
N LEU A 554 -28.18 -4.43 22.77
CA LEU A 554 -27.15 -3.63 23.43
C LEU A 554 -27.45 -2.13 23.36
N GLU A 555 -27.95 -1.62 22.24
CA GLU A 555 -28.38 -0.22 22.15
C GLU A 555 -29.48 0.09 23.18
N LYS A 556 -30.47 -0.80 23.33
CA LYS A 556 -31.55 -0.64 24.31
C LYS A 556 -31.02 -0.65 25.74
N ILE A 557 -30.17 -1.63 26.08
CA ILE A 557 -29.53 -1.72 27.40
C ILE A 557 -28.72 -0.46 27.69
N ALA A 558 -27.95 0.03 26.72
CA ALA A 558 -27.13 1.23 26.88
C ALA A 558 -28.00 2.46 27.21
N LYS A 559 -29.17 2.60 26.57
CA LYS A 559 -30.14 3.66 26.89
C LYS A 559 -30.77 3.47 28.27
N GLU A 560 -31.23 2.26 28.59
CA GLU A 560 -31.84 1.95 29.90
C GLU A 560 -30.88 2.14 31.07
N ARG A 561 -29.61 1.77 30.88
CA ARG A 561 -28.52 1.89 31.87
C ARG A 561 -27.80 3.24 31.83
N ASN A 562 -28.27 4.20 31.02
CA ASN A 562 -27.69 5.54 30.87
C ASN A 562 -26.18 5.52 30.59
N PHE A 563 -25.76 4.68 29.63
CA PHE A 563 -24.38 4.67 29.16
C PHE A 563 -23.98 6.05 28.63
N ARG A 564 -22.72 6.42 28.86
CA ARG A 564 -22.19 7.74 28.49
C ARG A 564 -22.38 8.05 27.01
N LYS A 565 -22.19 7.06 26.13
CA LYS A 565 -22.36 7.21 24.69
C LYS A 565 -22.67 5.88 24.01
N VAL A 566 -23.40 5.96 22.91
CA VAL A 566 -23.58 4.84 21.97
C VAL A 566 -23.05 5.27 20.62
N PHE A 567 -22.09 4.51 20.08
CA PHE A 567 -21.62 4.64 18.72
C PHE A 567 -22.28 3.56 17.86
N LEU A 568 -23.04 4.00 16.86
CA LEU A 568 -23.69 3.10 15.92
C LEU A 568 -22.73 2.75 14.78
N ALA A 569 -22.59 1.46 14.51
CA ALA A 569 -21.81 0.95 13.38
C ALA A 569 -22.66 0.87 12.09
N ASP A 570 -22.00 0.67 10.95
CA ASP A 570 -22.68 0.40 9.69
C ASP A 570 -23.12 -1.09 9.65
N PRO A 571 -24.43 -1.38 9.65
CA PRO A 571 -24.91 -2.77 9.63
C PRO A 571 -24.48 -3.52 8.35
N THR A 572 -24.12 -2.79 7.29
CA THR A 572 -23.69 -3.33 5.99
C THR A 572 -22.23 -3.82 5.94
N VAL A 573 -21.49 -3.70 7.05
CA VAL A 573 -20.08 -4.12 7.14
C VAL A 573 -19.94 -5.42 7.93
N GLY A 574 -19.37 -6.49 7.35
CA GLY A 574 -19.08 -7.73 8.10
C GLY A 574 -18.23 -7.50 9.36
N GLY A 575 -18.44 -8.29 10.42
CA GLY A 575 -17.74 -8.08 11.71
C GLY A 575 -16.21 -8.12 11.60
N ARG A 576 -15.67 -9.07 10.83
CA ARG A 576 -14.22 -9.18 10.55
C ARG A 576 -13.66 -8.09 9.61
N ASN A 577 -14.52 -7.39 8.88
CA ASN A 577 -14.17 -6.28 7.98
C ASN A 577 -14.44 -4.90 8.62
N SER A 578 -14.49 -4.83 9.96
CA SER A 578 -14.96 -3.64 10.69
C SER A 578 -13.83 -2.78 11.26
N ALA A 579 -12.58 -3.09 10.95
CA ALA A 579 -11.39 -2.41 11.50
C ALA A 579 -11.38 -0.90 11.20
N LEU A 580 -11.91 -0.49 10.04
CA LEU A 580 -12.00 0.92 9.63
C LEU A 580 -13.38 1.54 9.87
N THR A 581 -14.18 0.97 10.79
CA THR A 581 -15.50 1.48 11.21
C THR A 581 -15.48 1.90 12.68
N ALA A 582 -16.65 2.23 13.26
CA ALA A 582 -16.77 2.54 14.69
C ALA A 582 -16.10 1.50 15.61
N PHE A 583 -16.10 0.21 15.24
CA PHE A 583 -15.49 -0.86 16.02
C PHE A 583 -13.98 -0.73 16.20
N GLY A 584 -13.25 -0.23 15.19
CA GLY A 584 -11.81 0.04 15.30
C GLY A 584 -11.49 1.50 15.62
N LEU A 585 -12.25 2.44 15.05
CA LEU A 585 -11.95 3.88 15.15
C LEU A 585 -12.28 4.49 16.52
N VAL A 586 -13.32 4.02 17.21
CA VAL A 586 -13.62 4.51 18.56
C VAL A 586 -12.49 4.14 19.53
N PRO A 587 -12.03 2.86 19.60
CA PRO A 587 -10.84 2.53 20.38
C PRO A 587 -9.58 3.27 19.91
N ALA A 588 -9.36 3.43 18.60
CA ALA A 588 -8.21 4.17 18.07
C ALA A 588 -8.17 5.63 18.55
N GLY A 589 -9.31 6.32 18.53
CA GLY A 589 -9.40 7.70 19.02
C GLY A 589 -9.16 7.80 20.52
N LEU A 590 -9.66 6.83 21.31
CA LEU A 590 -9.40 6.76 22.75
C LEU A 590 -7.93 6.44 23.08
N LEU A 591 -7.19 5.83 22.15
CA LEU A 591 -5.74 5.63 22.22
C LEU A 591 -4.91 6.86 21.80
N GLY A 592 -5.56 7.92 21.31
CA GLY A 592 -4.89 9.12 20.81
C GLY A 592 -4.26 8.97 19.43
N ILE A 593 -4.76 8.04 18.60
CA ILE A 593 -4.34 7.90 17.20
C ILE A 593 -4.98 9.02 16.37
N ASN A 594 -4.19 9.67 15.49
CA ASN A 594 -4.70 10.65 14.54
C ASN A 594 -5.58 9.96 13.48
N LEU A 595 -6.90 10.03 13.66
CA LEU A 595 -7.85 9.30 12.83
C LEU A 595 -7.91 9.83 11.38
N GLU A 596 -7.70 11.13 11.19
CA GLU A 596 -7.73 11.74 9.85
C GLU A 596 -6.56 11.25 8.99
N GLU A 597 -5.36 11.16 9.58
CA GLU A 597 -4.20 10.56 8.95
C GLU A 597 -4.37 9.05 8.76
N PHE A 598 -4.83 8.34 9.79
CA PHE A 598 -5.04 6.90 9.74
C PHE A 598 -5.99 6.50 8.59
N LEU A 599 -7.14 7.18 8.46
CA LEU A 599 -8.07 6.96 7.35
C LEU A 599 -7.49 7.40 6.00
N SER A 600 -6.64 8.42 5.97
CA SER A 600 -5.92 8.81 4.74
C SER A 600 -4.98 7.72 4.22
N ARG A 601 -4.30 6.97 5.12
CA ARG A 601 -3.46 5.83 4.72
C ARG A 601 -4.29 4.67 4.17
N ALA A 602 -5.43 4.36 4.79
CA ALA A 602 -6.37 3.38 4.26
C ALA A 602 -6.92 3.79 2.88
N GLU A 603 -7.29 5.07 2.74
CA GLU A 603 -7.82 5.61 1.49
C GLU A 603 -6.79 5.54 0.34
N GLN A 604 -5.49 5.71 0.63
CA GLN A 604 -4.44 5.54 -0.37
C GLN A 604 -4.48 4.13 -0.99
N ILE A 605 -4.49 3.08 -0.17
CA ILE A 605 -4.58 1.70 -0.66
C ILE A 605 -5.94 1.43 -1.33
N SER A 606 -7.02 1.99 -0.79
CA SER A 606 -8.35 1.90 -1.40
C SER A 606 -8.35 2.44 -2.83
N ARG A 607 -7.73 3.61 -3.07
CA ARG A 607 -7.56 4.19 -4.43
C ARG A 607 -6.75 3.28 -5.35
N GLU A 608 -5.70 2.64 -4.83
CA GLU A 608 -4.90 1.65 -5.58
C GLU A 608 -5.67 0.35 -5.88
N CYS A 609 -6.80 0.11 -5.21
CA CYS A 609 -7.67 -1.04 -5.42
C CYS A 609 -8.95 -0.73 -6.22
N ARG A 610 -9.10 0.48 -6.77
CA ARG A 610 -10.32 0.90 -7.49
C ARG A 610 -10.42 0.31 -8.91
N PRO A 611 -11.61 0.31 -9.53
CA PRO A 611 -11.81 -0.22 -10.88
C PRO A 611 -10.99 0.45 -11.99
N GLN A 612 -10.56 1.70 -11.80
CA GLN A 612 -9.72 2.41 -12.77
C GLN A 612 -8.26 1.92 -12.75
N ILE A 613 -7.86 1.18 -11.72
CA ILE A 613 -6.51 0.63 -11.61
C ILE A 613 -6.48 -0.72 -12.34
N PRO A 614 -5.55 -0.93 -13.29
CA PRO A 614 -5.39 -2.21 -13.96
C PRO A 614 -5.20 -3.35 -12.96
N ALA A 615 -5.72 -4.54 -13.27
CA ALA A 615 -5.70 -5.69 -12.35
C ALA A 615 -4.28 -6.04 -11.89
N GLY A 616 -3.30 -5.97 -12.80
CA GLY A 616 -1.89 -6.24 -12.46
C GLY A 616 -1.23 -5.19 -11.56
N ARG A 617 -1.78 -3.97 -11.46
CA ARG A 617 -1.27 -2.93 -10.54
C ARG A 617 -2.00 -2.93 -9.19
N ASN A 618 -3.18 -3.56 -9.11
CA ASN A 618 -4.03 -3.57 -7.92
C ASN A 618 -3.45 -4.49 -6.82
N PRO A 619 -2.93 -3.94 -5.71
CA PRO A 619 -2.18 -4.73 -4.72
C PRO A 619 -3.06 -5.73 -3.97
N GLY A 620 -4.31 -5.38 -3.67
CA GLY A 620 -5.26 -6.30 -3.01
C GLY A 620 -5.67 -7.45 -3.92
N LEU A 621 -5.95 -7.16 -5.19
CA LEU A 621 -6.36 -8.17 -6.17
C LEU A 621 -5.23 -9.15 -6.50
N VAL A 622 -4.00 -8.67 -6.69
CA VAL A 622 -2.86 -9.55 -6.97
C VAL A 622 -2.52 -10.39 -5.74
N LEU A 623 -2.52 -9.82 -4.52
CA LEU A 623 -2.33 -10.60 -3.29
C LEU A 623 -3.41 -11.68 -3.16
N GLY A 624 -4.67 -11.35 -3.42
CA GLY A 624 -5.76 -12.33 -3.41
C GLY A 624 -5.63 -13.42 -4.47
N ALA A 625 -5.11 -13.09 -5.66
CA ALA A 625 -4.77 -14.09 -6.68
C ALA A 625 -3.68 -15.05 -6.18
N ILE A 626 -2.64 -14.53 -5.51
CA ILE A 626 -1.57 -15.34 -4.93
C ILE A 626 -2.12 -16.28 -3.85
N LEU A 627 -2.89 -15.76 -2.89
CA LEU A 627 -3.48 -16.56 -1.82
C LEU A 627 -4.41 -17.66 -2.39
N GLY A 628 -5.26 -17.30 -3.35
CA GLY A 628 -6.21 -18.21 -3.97
C GLY A 628 -5.54 -19.30 -4.81
N GLU A 629 -4.62 -18.94 -5.71
CA GLU A 629 -3.89 -19.91 -6.54
C GLU A 629 -2.95 -20.79 -5.70
N SER A 630 -2.37 -20.24 -4.63
CA SER A 630 -1.61 -21.02 -3.65
C SER A 630 -2.47 -22.12 -3.05
N ALA A 631 -3.67 -21.78 -2.55
CA ALA A 631 -4.59 -22.76 -1.97
C ALA A 631 -5.04 -23.81 -3.01
N LEU A 632 -5.32 -23.42 -4.25
CA LEU A 632 -5.66 -24.35 -5.33
C LEU A 632 -4.49 -25.29 -5.70
N ALA A 633 -3.25 -24.83 -5.53
CA ALA A 633 -2.04 -25.62 -5.74
C ALA A 633 -1.67 -26.54 -4.55
N GLY A 634 -2.51 -26.62 -3.52
CA GLY A 634 -2.25 -27.41 -2.31
C GLY A 634 -1.33 -26.72 -1.30
N ARG A 635 -1.08 -25.42 -1.48
CA ARG A 635 -0.35 -24.54 -0.57
C ARG A 635 -1.32 -23.67 0.22
N ASP A 636 -2.19 -24.32 0.96
CA ASP A 636 -3.30 -23.71 1.72
C ASP A 636 -2.87 -23.20 3.10
N LYS A 637 -1.59 -23.29 3.49
CA LYS A 637 -1.07 -22.78 4.78
C LYS A 637 -0.30 -21.49 4.55
N VAL A 638 -0.89 -20.37 4.99
CA VAL A 638 -0.26 -19.05 4.93
C VAL A 638 0.50 -18.83 6.22
N THR A 639 1.83 -19.01 6.17
CA THR A 639 2.73 -18.73 7.29
C THR A 639 3.08 -17.25 7.33
N LEU A 640 2.72 -16.59 8.43
CA LEU A 640 2.99 -15.18 8.64
C LEU A 640 4.37 -15.03 9.28
N LEU A 641 5.26 -14.35 8.57
CA LEU A 641 6.52 -13.86 9.11
C LEU A 641 6.35 -12.36 9.36
N THR A 642 6.81 -11.85 10.49
CA THR A 642 6.65 -10.43 10.83
C THR A 642 7.90 -9.91 11.50
N ASP A 643 8.28 -8.67 11.20
CA ASP A 643 9.14 -7.92 12.12
C ASP A 643 8.36 -7.53 13.38
N ALA A 644 9.06 -7.21 14.47
CA ALA A 644 8.45 -6.96 15.78
C ALA A 644 7.26 -5.96 15.75
N LEU A 645 7.34 -4.91 14.93
CA LEU A 645 6.26 -3.93 14.76
C LEU A 645 4.95 -4.57 14.27
N TRP A 646 5.04 -5.55 13.36
CA TRP A 646 3.89 -6.13 12.67
C TRP A 646 3.41 -7.44 13.29
N GLN A 647 4.12 -7.98 14.29
CA GLN A 647 3.71 -9.19 14.99
C GLN A 647 2.24 -9.17 15.45
N PRO A 648 1.69 -8.08 16.04
CA PRO A 648 0.31 -8.07 16.50
C PRO A 648 -0.73 -8.28 15.38
N LEU A 649 -0.40 -7.89 14.13
CA LEU A 649 -1.32 -7.99 12.99
C LEU A 649 -1.67 -9.45 12.66
N GLY A 650 -0.80 -10.41 13.01
CA GLY A 650 -1.01 -11.84 12.79
C GLY A 650 -2.35 -12.34 13.32
N ALA A 651 -2.68 -12.02 14.58
CA ALA A 651 -3.92 -12.47 15.22
C ALA A 651 -5.19 -11.95 14.52
N TRP A 652 -5.15 -10.74 13.95
CA TRP A 652 -6.27 -10.20 13.17
C TRP A 652 -6.36 -10.86 11.79
N LEU A 653 -5.22 -11.10 11.13
CA LEU A 653 -5.17 -11.83 9.86
C LEU A 653 -5.66 -13.27 10.01
N GLU A 654 -5.37 -13.93 11.14
CA GLU A 654 -5.91 -15.25 11.43
C GLU A 654 -7.43 -15.27 11.35
N GLN A 655 -8.09 -14.32 12.01
CA GLN A 655 -9.55 -14.20 11.95
C GLN A 655 -10.02 -13.93 10.52
N LEU A 656 -9.45 -12.89 9.88
CA LEU A 656 -9.91 -12.44 8.58
C LEU A 656 -9.86 -13.59 7.56
N ILE A 657 -8.72 -14.28 7.48
CA ILE A 657 -8.47 -15.34 6.51
C ILE A 657 -9.29 -16.59 6.84
N ALA A 658 -9.23 -17.07 8.09
CA ALA A 658 -9.85 -18.33 8.46
C ALA A 658 -11.38 -18.27 8.45
N GLU A 659 -11.99 -17.20 8.98
CA GLU A 659 -13.45 -17.04 8.95
C GLU A 659 -14.00 -16.84 7.55
N SER A 660 -13.28 -16.10 6.70
CA SER A 660 -13.73 -15.83 5.34
C SER A 660 -13.65 -17.08 4.48
N SER A 661 -12.53 -17.79 4.52
CA SER A 661 -12.23 -18.87 3.58
C SER A 661 -12.69 -20.26 4.04
N GLY A 662 -12.78 -20.51 5.35
CA GLY A 662 -12.92 -21.84 5.94
C GLY A 662 -14.33 -22.44 5.87
N LYS A 663 -14.80 -22.81 4.68
CA LYS A 663 -16.18 -23.29 4.42
C LYS A 663 -16.21 -24.34 3.32
N ARG A 664 -17.27 -25.17 3.32
CA ARG A 664 -17.55 -26.15 2.26
C ARG A 664 -16.37 -27.10 1.95
N GLY A 665 -15.61 -27.48 2.98
CA GLY A 665 -14.45 -28.36 2.83
C GLY A 665 -13.22 -27.69 2.22
N LYS A 666 -13.21 -26.35 2.12
CA LYS A 666 -12.11 -25.54 1.60
C LYS A 666 -11.71 -24.50 2.63
N GLY A 667 -10.51 -23.96 2.52
CA GLY A 667 -10.07 -22.86 3.36
C GLY A 667 -8.58 -22.63 3.27
N ILE A 668 -8.16 -21.47 3.74
CA ILE A 668 -6.77 -21.09 3.89
C ILE A 668 -6.50 -21.10 5.39
N VAL A 669 -5.46 -21.83 5.79
CA VAL A 669 -5.01 -21.94 7.18
C VAL A 669 -3.98 -20.83 7.42
N PRO A 670 -4.33 -19.75 8.13
CA PRO A 670 -3.34 -18.79 8.60
C PRO A 670 -2.53 -19.42 9.74
N VAL A 671 -1.21 -19.25 9.69
CA VAL A 671 -0.27 -19.80 10.67
C VAL A 671 0.51 -18.64 11.27
N ASP A 672 0.06 -18.18 12.43
CA ASP A 672 0.66 -17.06 13.16
C ASP A 672 1.59 -17.55 14.30
N LEU A 673 2.64 -16.77 14.58
CA LEU A 673 3.63 -17.01 15.64
C LEU A 673 4.23 -18.42 15.65
N GLU A 674 4.38 -19.05 14.48
CA GLU A 674 5.01 -20.37 14.37
C GLU A 674 6.50 -20.28 14.71
N PRO A 675 7.03 -21.14 15.61
CA PRO A 675 8.46 -21.20 15.85
C PRO A 675 9.23 -21.43 14.56
N LEU A 676 10.29 -20.65 14.34
CA LEU A 676 11.14 -20.78 13.17
C LEU A 676 12.04 -22.01 13.30
N TYR A 677 12.25 -22.68 12.18
CA TYR A 677 13.14 -23.83 12.03
C TYR A 677 13.88 -23.73 10.68
N PRO A 678 14.88 -24.58 10.41
CA PRO A 678 15.63 -24.53 9.14
C PRO A 678 14.71 -24.56 7.91
N ALA A 679 14.99 -23.70 6.93
CA ALA A 679 14.12 -23.50 5.77
C ALA A 679 13.83 -24.78 4.97
N ASP A 680 14.76 -25.75 4.96
CA ASP A 680 14.69 -27.02 4.23
C ASP A 680 13.77 -28.08 4.87
N VAL A 681 13.26 -27.82 6.07
CA VAL A 681 12.33 -28.74 6.77
C VAL A 681 10.87 -28.40 6.45
N TYR A 682 10.58 -27.23 5.85
CA TYR A 682 9.19 -26.81 5.63
C TYR A 682 8.52 -27.65 4.54
N GLY A 683 7.24 -27.99 4.76
CA GLY A 683 6.45 -28.69 3.77
C GLY A 683 6.19 -27.85 2.52
N ALA A 684 5.97 -28.52 1.39
CA ALA A 684 5.57 -27.86 0.13
C ALA A 684 4.12 -27.33 0.14
N ASP A 685 3.42 -27.39 1.27
CA ASP A 685 2.05 -26.91 1.51
C ASP A 685 2.00 -25.45 2.02
N ARG A 686 3.17 -24.78 2.09
CA ARG A 686 3.30 -23.41 2.58
C ARG A 686 3.29 -22.36 1.48
N LEU A 687 2.67 -21.24 1.82
CA LEU A 687 2.94 -19.90 1.29
C LEU A 687 3.40 -19.02 2.45
N PHE A 688 4.54 -18.35 2.30
CA PHE A 688 5.01 -17.42 3.30
C PHE A 688 4.64 -16.00 2.93
N VAL A 689 4.19 -15.22 3.91
CA VAL A 689 3.99 -13.79 3.76
C VAL A 689 4.80 -13.07 4.84
N TYR A 690 5.75 -12.25 4.42
CA TYR A 690 6.61 -11.50 5.32
C TYR A 690 6.19 -10.02 5.38
N LEU A 691 5.70 -9.62 6.55
CA LEU A 691 5.41 -8.23 6.90
C LEU A 691 6.69 -7.57 7.46
N ARG A 692 7.40 -6.87 6.57
CA ARG A 692 8.74 -6.32 6.77
C ARG A 692 8.69 -4.85 7.16
N SER A 693 9.43 -4.45 8.19
CA SER A 693 9.72 -3.05 8.55
C SER A 693 11.22 -2.78 8.74
N THR A 694 11.94 -3.66 9.45
CA THR A 694 13.38 -3.57 9.74
C THR A 694 14.20 -4.54 8.88
N GLY A 695 13.59 -5.61 8.36
CA GLY A 695 14.29 -6.66 7.61
C GLY A 695 14.93 -7.72 8.51
N GLU A 696 14.47 -7.90 9.75
CA GLU A 696 15.10 -8.81 10.72
C GLU A 696 15.05 -10.29 10.29
N LYS A 697 14.21 -10.63 9.30
CA LYS A 697 14.05 -11.98 8.74
C LYS A 697 14.49 -12.10 7.28
N ASP A 698 15.16 -11.08 6.71
CA ASP A 698 15.58 -11.07 5.30
C ASP A 698 16.43 -12.31 4.94
N ASP A 699 17.39 -12.68 5.79
CA ASP A 699 18.24 -13.86 5.56
C ASP A 699 17.45 -15.17 5.54
N PHE A 700 16.47 -15.31 6.44
CA PHE A 700 15.62 -16.48 6.50
C PHE A 700 14.66 -16.55 5.29
N VAL A 701 14.11 -15.41 4.88
CA VAL A 701 13.30 -15.29 3.66
C VAL A 701 14.10 -15.68 2.43
N ASN A 702 15.36 -15.25 2.31
CA ASN A 702 16.23 -15.64 1.21
C ASN A 702 16.47 -17.16 1.17
N GLN A 703 16.62 -17.81 2.34
CA GLN A 703 16.74 -19.27 2.42
C GLN A 703 15.47 -19.98 1.97
N LEU A 704 14.28 -19.47 2.34
CA LEU A 704 13.00 -20.01 1.90
C LEU A 704 12.84 -19.93 0.37
N VAL A 705 13.17 -18.78 -0.23
CA VAL A 705 13.12 -18.59 -1.69
C VAL A 705 14.10 -19.53 -2.39
N GLN A 706 15.33 -19.70 -1.87
CA GLN A 706 16.30 -20.67 -2.40
C GLN A 706 15.81 -22.13 -2.26
N GLY A 707 14.98 -22.41 -1.26
CA GLY A 707 14.31 -23.69 -1.04
C GLY A 707 13.03 -23.92 -1.85
N ASP A 708 12.73 -23.08 -2.84
CA ASP A 708 11.51 -23.15 -3.69
C ASP A 708 10.19 -22.99 -2.92
N HIS A 709 10.24 -22.33 -1.75
CA HIS A 709 9.03 -21.87 -1.07
C HIS A 709 8.58 -20.53 -1.65
N PRO A 710 7.29 -20.37 -2.00
CA PRO A 710 6.77 -19.08 -2.41
C PRO A 710 6.72 -18.13 -1.20
N VAL A 711 7.29 -16.95 -1.38
CA VAL A 711 7.33 -15.88 -0.39
C VAL A 711 6.82 -14.57 -1.01
N VAL A 712 5.89 -13.93 -0.32
CA VAL A 712 5.41 -12.58 -0.59
C VAL A 712 5.99 -11.66 0.48
N VAL A 713 6.71 -10.62 0.08
CA VAL A 713 7.23 -9.60 1.00
C VAL A 713 6.39 -8.33 0.87
N ILE A 714 5.85 -7.85 2.00
CA ILE A 714 5.13 -6.58 2.11
C ILE A 714 5.94 -5.67 3.03
N THR A 715 6.48 -4.59 2.49
CA THR A 715 7.30 -3.63 3.24
C THR A 715 6.47 -2.42 3.67
N THR A 716 6.39 -2.17 4.97
CA THR A 716 5.76 -1.00 5.58
C THR A 716 6.53 -0.61 6.85
N ASN A 717 6.84 0.68 7.03
CA ASN A 717 7.76 1.13 8.07
C ASN A 717 7.12 2.14 9.04
N ASP A 718 5.95 2.67 8.69
CA ASP A 718 5.20 3.63 9.49
C ASP A 718 4.00 2.91 10.13
N PRO A 719 3.81 2.95 11.46
CA PRO A 719 2.64 2.39 12.13
C PRO A 719 1.31 2.83 11.52
N MET A 720 1.22 4.06 10.97
CA MET A 720 0.01 4.57 10.31
C MET A 720 -0.37 3.77 9.05
N ASP A 721 0.58 3.09 8.41
CA ASP A 721 0.33 2.25 7.23
C ASP A 721 -0.51 1.00 7.59
N LEU A 722 -0.66 0.66 8.87
CA LEU A 722 -1.56 -0.40 9.35
C LEU A 722 -2.98 -0.25 8.78
N ALA A 723 -3.48 0.98 8.67
CA ALA A 723 -4.80 1.25 8.11
C ALA A 723 -4.92 0.79 6.65
N GLY A 724 -3.85 0.98 5.87
CA GLY A 724 -3.73 0.50 4.50
C GLY A 724 -3.67 -1.02 4.43
N GLU A 725 -2.97 -1.66 5.36
CA GLU A 725 -2.90 -3.12 5.42
C GLU A 725 -4.23 -3.76 5.80
N PHE A 726 -5.01 -3.17 6.73
CA PHE A 726 -6.38 -3.64 6.99
C PHE A 726 -7.18 -3.71 5.67
N TYR A 727 -7.19 -2.63 4.90
CA TYR A 727 -7.91 -2.59 3.63
C TYR A 727 -7.35 -3.58 2.59
N ARG A 728 -6.02 -3.64 2.43
CA ARG A 728 -5.37 -4.53 1.45
C ARG A 728 -5.74 -5.99 1.69
N TRP A 729 -5.67 -6.42 2.95
CA TRP A 729 -5.92 -7.80 3.34
C TRP A 729 -7.41 -8.16 3.28
N GLU A 730 -8.31 -7.22 3.56
CA GLU A 730 -9.76 -7.41 3.36
C GLU A 730 -10.08 -7.68 1.88
N VAL A 731 -9.52 -6.88 0.96
CA VAL A 731 -9.65 -7.11 -0.49
C VAL A 731 -9.03 -8.43 -0.90
N ALA A 732 -7.78 -8.69 -0.49
CA ALA A 732 -7.06 -9.90 -0.87
C ALA A 732 -7.77 -11.17 -0.40
N THR A 733 -8.28 -11.18 0.82
CA THR A 733 -9.01 -12.33 1.38
C THR A 733 -10.32 -12.56 0.63
N ALA A 734 -11.08 -11.51 0.33
CA ALA A 734 -12.31 -11.63 -0.44
C ALA A 734 -12.06 -12.14 -1.86
N VAL A 735 -11.01 -11.65 -2.53
CA VAL A 735 -10.58 -12.14 -3.85
C VAL A 735 -10.15 -13.60 -3.78
N ALA A 736 -9.35 -13.99 -2.78
CA ALA A 736 -8.92 -15.37 -2.59
C ALA A 736 -10.10 -16.32 -2.39
N CYS A 737 -11.11 -15.91 -1.61
CA CYS A 737 -12.35 -16.66 -1.42
C CYS A 737 -13.12 -16.88 -2.72
N SER A 738 -13.13 -15.88 -3.62
CA SER A 738 -13.72 -16.01 -4.96
C SER A 738 -12.96 -17.06 -5.80
N VAL A 739 -11.62 -17.04 -5.77
CA VAL A 739 -10.78 -18.00 -6.49
C VAL A 739 -11.01 -19.43 -6.01
N ILE A 740 -11.06 -19.66 -4.70
CA ILE A 740 -11.32 -21.01 -4.15
C ILE A 740 -12.80 -21.39 -4.18
N GLY A 741 -13.70 -20.46 -4.52
CA GLY A 741 -15.13 -20.69 -4.69
C GLY A 741 -15.89 -20.89 -3.38
N VAL A 742 -15.70 -19.98 -2.42
CA VAL A 742 -16.45 -19.91 -1.16
C VAL A 742 -17.00 -18.50 -0.91
N ASN A 743 -18.08 -18.40 -0.14
CA ASN A 743 -18.62 -17.11 0.29
C ASN A 743 -17.71 -16.48 1.36
N SER A 744 -17.14 -15.31 1.04
CA SER A 744 -16.24 -14.59 1.95
C SER A 744 -16.96 -13.93 3.13
N PHE A 745 -18.28 -13.80 3.12
CA PHE A 745 -19.01 -12.86 3.98
C PHE A 745 -19.99 -13.51 4.98
N ASP A 746 -20.20 -14.82 4.89
CA ASP A 746 -20.99 -15.61 5.84
C ASP A 746 -20.12 -16.32 6.89
N GLN A 747 -20.75 -17.11 7.77
CA GLN A 747 -20.10 -17.93 8.83
C GLN A 747 -21.03 -19.04 9.37
N PRO A 748 -21.49 -19.98 8.52
CA PRO A 748 -22.52 -20.94 8.89
C PRO A 748 -22.09 -21.93 9.99
N ASP A 749 -20.79 -22.21 10.14
CA ASP A 749 -20.30 -23.31 10.97
C ASP A 749 -19.97 -22.88 12.41
N VAL A 750 -19.97 -21.57 12.69
CA VAL A 750 -19.80 -21.03 14.06
C VAL A 750 -21.07 -21.26 14.90
N GLN A 751 -22.25 -21.33 14.27
CA GLN A 751 -23.52 -21.40 14.99
C GLN A 751 -23.71 -22.72 15.75
N ASP A 752 -23.28 -23.86 15.18
CA ASP A 752 -23.40 -25.18 15.82
C ASP A 752 -22.70 -25.22 17.19
N ASN A 753 -21.51 -24.65 17.30
CA ASN A 753 -20.82 -24.53 18.58
C ASN A 753 -21.58 -23.67 19.61
N LYS A 754 -22.16 -22.55 19.15
CA LYS A 754 -22.95 -21.66 20.01
C LYS A 754 -24.18 -22.39 20.55
N ASP A 755 -24.90 -23.10 19.68
CA ASP A 755 -26.09 -23.85 20.06
C ASP A 755 -25.78 -24.96 21.06
N ARG A 756 -24.68 -25.69 20.85
CA ARG A 756 -24.20 -26.72 21.80
C ARG A 756 -23.82 -26.13 23.15
N SER A 757 -23.08 -25.02 23.15
CA SER A 757 -22.68 -24.32 24.38
C SER A 757 -23.91 -23.84 25.16
N VAL A 758 -24.89 -23.24 24.47
CA VAL A 758 -26.17 -22.82 25.08
C VAL A 758 -26.93 -24.02 25.66
N LYS A 759 -26.98 -25.14 24.94
CA LYS A 759 -27.62 -26.37 25.43
C LYS A 759 -26.94 -26.92 26.68
N LYS A 760 -25.59 -26.88 26.75
CA LYS A 760 -24.83 -27.28 27.95
C LYS A 760 -25.15 -26.40 29.15
N ILE A 761 -25.25 -25.09 28.94
CA ILE A 761 -25.64 -24.14 29.98
C ILE A 761 -27.08 -24.38 30.46
N GLN A 762 -28.02 -24.60 29.54
CA GLN A 762 -29.40 -24.92 29.89
C GLN A 762 -29.50 -26.20 30.71
N ASN A 763 -28.82 -27.26 30.29
CA ASN A 763 -28.76 -28.52 31.03
C ASN A 763 -28.13 -28.32 32.43
N PHE A 764 -27.07 -27.52 32.53
CA PHE A 764 -26.47 -27.19 33.81
C PHE A 764 -27.43 -26.46 34.75
N HIS A 765 -28.24 -25.51 34.24
CA HIS A 765 -29.26 -24.85 35.06
C HIS A 765 -30.34 -25.82 35.58
N GLU A 766 -30.64 -26.88 34.84
CA GLU A 766 -31.63 -27.90 35.23
C GLU A 766 -31.06 -28.94 36.19
N THR A 767 -29.80 -29.35 36.00
CA THR A 767 -29.21 -30.53 36.68
C THR A 767 -28.11 -30.20 37.69
N GLY A 768 -27.52 -29.01 37.60
CA GLY A 768 -26.33 -28.61 38.37
C GLY A 768 -25.02 -29.26 37.88
N VAL A 769 -25.02 -29.98 36.76
CA VAL A 769 -23.85 -30.70 36.23
C VAL A 769 -23.64 -30.38 34.76
N LEU A 770 -22.41 -30.09 34.35
CA LEU A 770 -22.04 -29.97 32.94
C LEU A 770 -21.84 -31.37 32.35
N GLU A 771 -22.78 -31.80 31.51
CA GLU A 771 -22.72 -33.09 30.84
C GLU A 771 -21.48 -33.19 29.93
N GLN A 772 -20.68 -34.26 30.09
CA GLN A 772 -19.51 -34.58 29.27
C GLN A 772 -19.36 -36.09 29.09
N GLU A 773 -18.55 -36.51 28.10
CA GLU A 773 -18.27 -37.93 27.88
C GLU A 773 -17.45 -38.55 29.03
N LYS A 774 -17.35 -39.88 29.06
CA LYS A 774 -16.44 -40.58 29.97
C LYS A 774 -15.01 -40.53 29.42
N PRO A 775 -13.99 -40.35 30.27
CA PRO A 775 -12.61 -40.40 29.82
C PRO A 775 -12.27 -41.80 29.31
N VAL A 776 -11.51 -41.87 28.21
CA VAL A 776 -10.98 -43.13 27.66
C VAL A 776 -9.62 -43.48 28.27
N TRP A 777 -9.00 -42.53 28.97
CA TRP A 777 -7.75 -42.70 29.72
C TRP A 777 -7.72 -41.71 30.89
N GLU A 778 -7.21 -42.16 32.03
CA GLU A 778 -7.08 -41.35 33.24
C GLU A 778 -5.87 -41.80 34.06
N LYS A 779 -4.91 -40.90 34.31
CA LYS A 779 -3.76 -41.11 35.22
C LYS A 779 -3.29 -39.79 35.82
N HIS A 780 -2.85 -39.82 37.08
CA HIS A 780 -2.27 -38.67 37.79
C HIS A 780 -3.13 -37.39 37.74
N GLY A 781 -4.46 -37.53 37.78
CA GLY A 781 -5.38 -36.39 37.72
C GLY A 781 -5.59 -35.78 36.32
N VAL A 782 -5.00 -36.39 35.28
CA VAL A 782 -5.22 -36.01 33.88
C VAL A 782 -6.24 -36.97 33.25
N GLN A 783 -7.20 -36.42 32.53
CA GLN A 783 -8.23 -37.16 31.80
C GLN A 783 -8.12 -36.90 30.30
N VAL A 784 -8.28 -37.95 29.50
CA VAL A 784 -8.25 -37.85 28.04
C VAL A 784 -9.57 -38.37 27.46
N PHE A 785 -10.10 -37.61 26.50
CA PHE A 785 -11.34 -37.92 25.78
C PHE A 785 -11.02 -38.03 24.29
N SER A 786 -11.39 -39.16 23.69
CA SER A 786 -11.16 -39.46 22.28
C SER A 786 -12.22 -40.45 21.79
N THR A 787 -12.43 -40.51 20.48
CA THR A 787 -13.26 -41.53 19.84
C THR A 787 -12.60 -42.91 19.79
N SER A 788 -11.30 -42.99 20.09
CA SER A 788 -10.52 -44.24 20.08
C SER A 788 -10.07 -44.63 21.48
N PRO A 789 -10.10 -45.93 21.85
CA PRO A 789 -9.65 -46.40 23.17
C PRO A 789 -8.13 -46.30 23.33
N ILE A 790 -7.68 -46.03 24.56
CA ILE A 790 -6.27 -45.75 24.90
C ILE A 790 -5.90 -46.47 26.21
N ASP A 791 -5.12 -47.54 26.13
CA ASP A 791 -4.70 -48.32 27.30
C ASP A 791 -3.18 -48.40 27.44
N GLY A 792 -2.68 -48.45 28.69
CA GLY A 792 -1.28 -48.75 29.01
C GLY A 792 -0.25 -47.62 28.80
N LEU A 793 -0.60 -46.54 28.10
CA LEU A 793 0.33 -45.47 27.71
C LEU A 793 0.52 -44.36 28.79
N SER A 794 1.64 -43.65 28.71
CA SER A 794 1.89 -42.34 29.33
C SER A 794 1.23 -41.21 28.52
N LEU A 795 1.02 -40.03 29.12
CA LEU A 795 0.39 -38.89 28.42
C LEU A 795 1.16 -38.50 27.14
N LYS A 796 2.50 -38.51 27.20
CA LYS A 796 3.36 -38.24 26.04
C LYS A 796 3.11 -39.22 24.90
N GLU A 797 3.06 -40.51 25.21
CA GLU A 797 2.76 -41.56 24.23
C GLU A 797 1.33 -41.46 23.67
N VAL A 798 0.36 -41.02 24.50
CA VAL A 798 -1.00 -40.73 24.04
C VAL A 798 -1.02 -39.62 23.00
N VAL A 799 -0.35 -38.50 23.27
CA VAL A 799 -0.25 -37.38 22.33
C VAL A 799 0.51 -37.82 21.08
N MET A 800 1.64 -38.51 21.21
CA MET A 800 2.38 -39.04 20.06
C MET A 800 1.52 -39.96 19.18
N ARG A 801 0.74 -40.87 19.78
CA ARG A 801 -0.16 -41.77 19.06
C ARG A 801 -1.27 -41.01 18.34
N PHE A 802 -1.77 -39.93 18.92
CA PHE A 802 -2.72 -39.05 18.24
C PHE A 802 -2.07 -38.38 17.02
N LEU A 803 -0.87 -37.83 17.18
CA LEU A 803 -0.10 -37.16 16.13
C LEU A 803 0.33 -38.10 14.99
N GLN A 804 0.52 -39.39 15.26
CA GLN A 804 0.80 -40.41 14.23
C GLN A 804 -0.35 -40.59 13.21
N ASN A 805 -1.55 -40.09 13.49
CA ASN A 805 -2.64 -40.06 12.51
C ASN A 805 -2.54 -38.91 11.51
N ALA A 806 -1.52 -38.04 11.65
CA ALA A 806 -1.27 -36.96 10.73
C ALA A 806 -0.60 -37.47 9.45
N THR A 807 -0.93 -36.81 8.35
CA THR A 807 -0.45 -37.09 6.99
C THR A 807 0.10 -35.82 6.36
N GLN A 808 0.83 -35.94 5.26
CA GLN A 808 1.37 -34.78 4.55
C GLN A 808 0.25 -33.84 4.11
N GLY A 809 0.43 -32.53 4.33
CA GLY A 809 -0.58 -31.51 4.05
C GLY A 809 -1.64 -31.35 5.16
N ASP A 810 -1.53 -32.08 6.26
CA ASP A 810 -2.30 -31.78 7.48
C ASP A 810 -1.72 -30.57 8.23
N TYR A 811 -2.50 -30.01 9.14
CA TYR A 811 -2.04 -29.07 10.16
C TYR A 811 -2.53 -29.49 11.56
N ILE A 812 -1.86 -29.02 12.60
CA ILE A 812 -2.17 -29.36 13.99
C ILE A 812 -2.57 -28.08 14.73
N ALA A 813 -3.79 -28.05 15.24
CA ALA A 813 -4.32 -26.93 16.02
C ALA A 813 -4.30 -27.27 17.51
N ILE A 814 -3.60 -26.45 18.29
CA ILE A 814 -3.64 -26.47 19.75
C ILE A 814 -4.73 -25.50 20.20
N ASN A 815 -5.83 -26.03 20.72
CA ASN A 815 -6.98 -25.26 21.17
C ASN A 815 -6.99 -25.24 22.71
N ALA A 816 -6.46 -24.17 23.31
CA ALA A 816 -6.24 -24.08 24.74
C ALA A 816 -7.35 -23.27 25.45
N TYR A 817 -8.15 -23.93 26.27
CA TYR A 817 -9.03 -23.30 27.28
C TYR A 817 -8.25 -23.23 28.60
N LEU A 818 -7.30 -22.30 28.61
CA LEU A 818 -6.29 -22.09 29.64
C LEU A 818 -6.07 -20.56 29.78
N PRO A 819 -5.56 -20.08 30.93
CA PRO A 819 -5.29 -18.67 31.11
C PRO A 819 -4.18 -18.21 30.15
N ARG A 820 -4.45 -17.15 29.38
CA ARG A 820 -3.51 -16.56 28.41
C ARG A 820 -2.51 -15.65 29.12
N THR A 821 -1.59 -16.23 29.89
CA THR A 821 -0.48 -15.52 30.54
C THR A 821 0.83 -15.73 29.77
N PRO A 822 1.86 -14.88 29.97
CA PRO A 822 3.18 -15.09 29.38
C PRO A 822 3.78 -16.47 29.70
N GLU A 823 3.57 -16.97 30.91
CA GLU A 823 4.03 -18.29 31.34
C GLU A 823 3.33 -19.40 30.56
N MET A 824 2.01 -19.32 30.41
CA MET A 824 1.24 -20.32 29.67
C MET A 824 1.57 -20.29 28.17
N GLN A 825 1.74 -19.10 27.59
CA GLN A 825 2.19 -18.95 26.21
C GLN A 825 3.57 -19.59 26.01
N THR A 826 4.48 -19.46 26.97
CA THR A 826 5.79 -20.12 26.93
C THR A 826 5.66 -21.65 26.96
N VAL A 827 4.83 -22.19 27.86
CA VAL A 827 4.59 -23.64 27.97
C VAL A 827 3.98 -24.20 26.69
N LEU A 828 2.93 -23.56 26.16
CA LEU A 828 2.28 -23.98 24.93
C LEU A 828 3.16 -23.75 23.69
N GLY A 829 4.04 -22.75 23.72
CA GLY A 829 5.08 -22.54 22.70
C GLY A 829 6.08 -23.69 22.65
N LYS A 830 6.55 -24.19 23.80
CA LYS A 830 7.40 -25.40 23.86
C LYS A 830 6.67 -26.63 23.32
N LEU A 831 5.41 -26.83 23.71
CA LEU A 831 4.58 -27.91 23.18
C LEU A 831 4.44 -27.82 21.65
N ARG A 832 4.19 -26.62 21.13
CA ARG A 832 4.10 -26.34 19.69
C ARG A 832 5.41 -26.70 18.97
N THR A 833 6.56 -26.27 19.49
CA THR A 833 7.88 -26.62 18.96
C THR A 833 8.11 -28.13 18.97
N TRP A 834 7.77 -28.82 20.06
CA TRP A 834 7.92 -30.28 20.16
C TRP A 834 7.06 -31.02 19.14
N ILE A 835 5.78 -30.64 18.99
CA ILE A 835 4.87 -31.20 17.99
C ILE A 835 5.42 -31.01 16.58
N GLN A 836 5.90 -29.80 16.29
CA GLN A 836 6.44 -29.45 15.00
C GLN A 836 7.72 -30.24 14.68
N GLN A 837 8.65 -30.37 15.64
CA GLN A 837 9.85 -31.21 15.49
C GLN A 837 9.53 -32.68 15.24
N LEU A 838 8.45 -33.18 15.86
CA LEU A 838 8.01 -34.57 15.70
C LEU A 838 7.34 -34.83 14.35
N THR A 839 6.60 -33.87 13.83
CA THR A 839 5.68 -34.08 12.69
C THR A 839 6.11 -33.39 11.40
N GLY A 840 6.90 -32.32 11.48
CA GLY A 840 7.20 -31.43 10.34
C GLY A 840 5.98 -30.64 9.83
N LEU A 841 4.85 -30.70 10.53
CA LEU A 841 3.59 -30.11 10.07
C LEU A 841 3.37 -28.70 10.61
N PRO A 842 2.59 -27.88 9.88
CA PRO A 842 2.05 -26.63 10.39
C PRO A 842 1.35 -26.78 11.72
N THR A 843 1.66 -25.88 12.64
CA THR A 843 1.02 -25.82 13.95
C THR A 843 0.33 -24.48 14.14
N THR A 844 -0.85 -24.45 14.74
CA THR A 844 -1.53 -23.22 15.20
C THR A 844 -1.81 -23.30 16.70
N LEU A 845 -1.90 -22.15 17.36
CA LEU A 845 -2.17 -22.05 18.80
C LEU A 845 -3.25 -21.01 19.06
N GLY A 846 -4.44 -21.46 19.47
CA GLY A 846 -5.57 -20.59 19.80
C GLY A 846 -5.95 -20.71 21.27
N PHE A 847 -6.22 -19.56 21.92
CA PHE A 847 -6.82 -19.52 23.25
C PHE A 847 -8.35 -19.41 23.15
N GLY A 848 -9.06 -20.27 23.87
CA GLY A 848 -10.52 -20.29 23.93
C GLY A 848 -11.04 -19.25 24.93
N PRO A 849 -12.28 -18.74 24.75
CA PRO A 849 -13.15 -18.91 23.59
C PRO A 849 -12.77 -18.04 22.37
N ARG A 850 -11.73 -17.19 22.43
CA ARG A 850 -11.36 -16.28 21.32
C ARG A 850 -11.27 -16.99 19.96
N PHE A 851 -10.55 -18.11 19.87
CA PHE A 851 -10.38 -18.80 18.57
C PHE A 851 -11.72 -19.28 17.98
N LEU A 852 -12.78 -19.47 18.78
CA LEU A 852 -14.10 -19.85 18.28
C LEU A 852 -14.72 -18.77 17.40
N HIS A 853 -14.33 -17.51 17.61
CA HIS A 853 -14.70 -16.32 16.83
C HIS A 853 -13.52 -15.83 15.99
N SER A 854 -12.71 -16.77 15.53
CA SER A 854 -11.61 -16.58 14.58
C SER A 854 -11.48 -17.87 13.76
N THR A 855 -10.49 -18.72 14.06
CA THR A 855 -10.23 -19.96 13.31
C THR A 855 -11.29 -21.05 13.47
N GLY A 856 -12.22 -20.93 14.42
CA GLY A 856 -13.28 -21.90 14.69
C GLY A 856 -14.16 -22.23 13.48
N GLN A 857 -14.43 -21.24 12.62
CA GLN A 857 -15.14 -21.43 11.35
C GLN A 857 -14.35 -22.38 10.44
N LEU A 858 -13.05 -22.15 10.26
CA LEU A 858 -12.16 -23.01 9.48
C LEU A 858 -12.03 -24.42 10.06
N HIS A 859 -11.90 -24.55 11.39
CA HIS A 859 -11.78 -25.85 12.06
C HIS A 859 -12.96 -26.79 11.76
N LYS A 860 -14.15 -26.20 11.54
CA LYS A 860 -15.42 -26.92 11.36
C LYS A 860 -15.87 -26.98 9.90
N GLY A 861 -15.71 -25.89 9.16
CA GLY A 861 -16.14 -25.73 7.77
C GLY A 861 -15.05 -25.99 6.72
N GLY A 862 -13.78 -25.94 7.12
CA GLY A 862 -12.62 -26.10 6.24
C GLY A 862 -12.36 -27.53 5.77
N ALA A 863 -11.26 -27.74 5.03
CA ALA A 863 -10.83 -29.07 4.62
C ALA A 863 -10.62 -30.00 5.82
N ASN A 864 -10.82 -31.32 5.65
CA ASN A 864 -10.60 -32.30 6.72
C ASN A 864 -9.13 -32.70 6.86
N ASN A 865 -8.27 -31.70 6.96
CA ASN A 865 -6.82 -31.82 7.08
C ASN A 865 -6.29 -31.25 8.42
N GLY A 866 -7.19 -31.00 9.39
CA GLY A 866 -6.80 -30.58 10.75
C GLY A 866 -6.74 -31.74 11.74
N LEU A 867 -5.79 -31.69 12.66
CA LEU A 867 -5.76 -32.45 13.92
C LEU A 867 -5.89 -31.47 15.09
N PHE A 868 -6.85 -31.72 15.98
CA PHE A 868 -7.20 -30.79 17.04
C PHE A 868 -6.81 -31.35 18.41
N LEU A 869 -5.84 -30.71 19.05
CA LEU A 869 -5.45 -30.95 20.42
C LEU A 869 -6.15 -29.93 21.32
N GLN A 870 -7.29 -30.30 21.89
CA GLN A 870 -8.02 -29.44 22.82
C GLN A 870 -7.49 -29.65 24.24
N ILE A 871 -7.06 -28.57 24.89
CA ILE A 871 -6.51 -28.62 26.25
C ILE A 871 -7.41 -27.81 27.17
N THR A 872 -7.81 -28.39 28.30
CA THR A 872 -8.70 -27.76 29.28
C THR A 872 -8.14 -27.96 30.69
N ALA A 873 -8.37 -27.01 31.60
CA ALA A 873 -8.03 -27.15 33.01
C ALA A 873 -9.19 -26.69 33.91
N ASP A 874 -9.13 -27.08 35.18
CA ASP A 874 -10.00 -26.49 36.19
C ASP A 874 -9.42 -25.17 36.65
N SER A 875 -10.26 -24.14 36.73
CA SER A 875 -9.85 -22.83 37.23
C SER A 875 -9.41 -22.94 38.69
N GLN A 876 -8.25 -22.36 39.02
CA GLN A 876 -7.76 -22.32 40.41
C GLN A 876 -8.67 -21.47 41.31
N THR A 877 -9.09 -20.33 40.76
CA THR A 877 -10.06 -19.41 41.34
C THR A 877 -11.15 -19.20 40.31
N ASP A 878 -12.40 -19.35 40.72
CA ASP A 878 -13.56 -19.15 39.85
C ASP A 878 -14.41 -17.98 40.36
N VAL A 879 -15.19 -17.37 39.48
CA VAL A 879 -15.89 -16.11 39.75
C VAL A 879 -17.30 -16.18 39.19
N GLU A 880 -18.29 -15.83 40.02
CA GLU A 880 -19.69 -15.77 39.61
C GLU A 880 -19.95 -14.66 38.59
N ILE A 881 -20.83 -14.94 37.63
CA ILE A 881 -21.33 -13.97 36.66
C ILE A 881 -22.67 -13.43 37.17
N PRO A 882 -22.76 -12.13 37.53
CA PRO A 882 -23.98 -11.55 38.07
C PRO A 882 -25.19 -11.76 37.16
N GLY A 883 -26.28 -12.28 37.72
CA GLY A 883 -27.55 -12.47 37.01
C GLY A 883 -27.60 -13.63 36.03
N MET A 884 -26.54 -14.43 35.90
CA MET A 884 -26.49 -15.56 34.95
C MET A 884 -26.54 -16.95 35.60
N ASN A 885 -26.48 -17.07 36.93
CA ASN A 885 -26.44 -18.34 37.67
C ASN A 885 -25.33 -19.30 37.19
N LEU A 886 -24.20 -18.73 36.77
CA LEU A 886 -23.01 -19.42 36.27
C LEU A 886 -21.77 -18.72 36.81
N THR A 887 -20.67 -19.46 36.85
CA THR A 887 -19.33 -18.88 36.97
C THR A 887 -18.65 -18.75 35.61
N PHE A 888 -17.60 -17.95 35.54
CA PHE A 888 -16.76 -17.83 34.35
C PHE A 888 -16.10 -19.16 33.96
N GLY A 889 -15.62 -19.93 34.94
CA GLY A 889 -15.02 -21.26 34.69
C GLY A 889 -16.04 -22.28 34.17
N GLN A 890 -17.29 -22.22 34.65
CA GLN A 890 -18.39 -23.03 34.11
C GLN A 890 -18.75 -22.62 32.67
N LEU A 891 -18.77 -21.32 32.38
CA LEU A 891 -19.02 -20.82 31.02
C LEU A 891 -17.92 -21.26 30.04
N GLU A 892 -16.64 -21.09 30.42
CA GLU A 892 -15.50 -21.55 29.63
C GLU A 892 -15.54 -23.06 29.40
N ARG A 893 -15.83 -23.84 30.45
CA ARG A 893 -15.99 -25.30 30.35
C ARG A 893 -17.10 -25.69 29.38
N ALA A 894 -18.26 -25.02 29.45
CA ALA A 894 -19.38 -25.29 28.55
C ALA A 894 -19.01 -24.99 27.08
N GLN A 895 -18.24 -23.93 26.83
CA GLN A 895 -17.73 -23.60 25.50
C GLN A 895 -16.72 -24.62 24.98
N ALA A 896 -15.82 -25.12 25.84
CA ALA A 896 -14.86 -26.15 25.47
C ALA A 896 -15.53 -27.47 25.08
N LEU A 897 -16.54 -27.89 25.86
CA LEU A 897 -17.33 -29.08 25.57
C LEU A 897 -18.16 -28.92 24.29
N GLY A 898 -18.80 -27.76 24.10
CA GLY A 898 -19.54 -27.46 22.87
C GLY A 898 -18.65 -27.52 21.62
N ASP A 899 -17.41 -27.03 21.71
CA ASP A 899 -16.44 -27.07 20.62
C ASP A 899 -15.99 -28.51 20.31
N TYR A 900 -15.68 -29.29 21.35
CA TYR A 900 -15.30 -30.69 21.22
C TYR A 900 -16.40 -31.50 20.52
N GLU A 901 -17.65 -31.37 20.99
CA GLU A 901 -18.80 -32.05 20.40
C GLU A 901 -19.04 -31.64 18.94
N SER A 902 -18.85 -30.37 18.61
CA SER A 902 -18.97 -29.86 17.24
C SER A 902 -17.91 -30.48 16.32
N LEU A 903 -16.66 -30.57 16.78
CA LEU A 903 -15.56 -31.21 16.04
C LEU A 903 -15.84 -32.71 15.83
N VAL A 904 -16.25 -33.44 16.88
CA VAL A 904 -16.60 -34.86 16.79
C VAL A 904 -17.77 -35.09 15.84
N ALA A 905 -18.84 -34.28 15.93
CA ALA A 905 -20.01 -34.40 15.07
C ALA A 905 -19.69 -34.21 13.58
N ARG A 906 -18.59 -33.50 13.27
CA ARG A 906 -18.09 -33.28 11.91
C ARG A 906 -17.02 -34.27 11.47
N GLY A 907 -16.75 -35.31 12.27
CA GLY A 907 -15.74 -36.32 11.96
C GLY A 907 -14.32 -35.75 11.92
N ARG A 908 -14.05 -34.70 12.72
CA ARG A 908 -12.71 -34.13 12.86
C ARG A 908 -11.85 -35.03 13.75
N ARG A 909 -10.55 -35.07 13.47
CA ARG A 909 -9.57 -35.76 14.31
C ARG A 909 -9.28 -34.91 15.53
N VAL A 910 -9.93 -35.20 16.65
CA VAL A 910 -9.82 -34.41 17.88
C VAL A 910 -9.50 -35.30 19.08
N ILE A 911 -8.63 -34.79 19.95
CA ILE A 911 -8.38 -35.33 21.28
C ILE A 911 -8.52 -34.19 22.29
N ARG A 912 -9.21 -34.44 23.40
CA ARG A 912 -9.33 -33.49 24.50
C ARG A 912 -8.54 -33.99 25.70
N ILE A 913 -7.64 -33.16 26.21
CA ILE A 913 -6.84 -33.42 27.40
C ILE A 913 -7.28 -32.46 28.48
N HIS A 914 -7.66 -33.01 29.63
CA HIS A 914 -8.09 -32.25 30.79
C HIS A 914 -7.07 -32.42 31.93
N LEU A 915 -6.50 -31.31 32.40
CA LEU A 915 -5.30 -31.28 33.26
C LEU A 915 -5.59 -31.12 34.76
N GLY A 916 -6.85 -31.04 35.19
CA GLY A 916 -7.20 -30.69 36.57
C GLY A 916 -6.69 -29.30 36.97
N LYS A 917 -6.17 -29.13 38.19
CA LYS A 917 -5.84 -27.81 38.78
C LYS A 917 -4.38 -27.34 38.62
N THR A 918 -3.46 -28.17 38.10
CA THR A 918 -2.02 -27.87 37.98
C THR A 918 -1.50 -28.03 36.54
N PRO A 919 -2.01 -27.23 35.57
CA PRO A 919 -1.70 -27.43 34.15
C PRO A 919 -0.22 -27.23 33.77
N HIS A 920 0.52 -26.40 34.51
CA HIS A 920 1.91 -26.03 34.17
C HIS A 920 2.94 -27.16 34.37
N GLU A 921 2.70 -28.06 35.32
CA GLU A 921 3.63 -29.16 35.65
C GLU A 921 3.48 -30.36 34.72
N ILE A 922 2.37 -30.43 33.99
CA ILE A 922 1.93 -31.62 33.25
C ILE A 922 2.29 -31.54 31.76
N LEU A 923 2.48 -30.32 31.24
CA LEU A 923 2.78 -30.07 29.83
C LEU A 923 4.28 -29.86 29.52
N ASP A 924 5.17 -30.10 30.47
CA ASP A 924 6.63 -30.02 30.27
C ASP A 924 7.14 -31.31 29.60
N PHE A 925 6.99 -31.37 28.26
CA PHE A 925 7.32 -32.53 27.42
C PHE A 925 8.77 -32.62 26.96
#